data_AF-A0A1Q3ADV5-F1
#
_entry.id   AF-A0A1Q3ADV5-F1
#
_cell.length_a   1.000
_cell.length_b   1.000
_cell.length_c   1.000
_cell.angle_alpha   90.00
_cell.angle_beta   90.00
_cell.angle_gamma   90.00
#
_symmetry.space_group_name_H-M   'P 1'
#
loop_
_entity.id
_entity.type
_entity.pdbx_description
1 polymer ?
#
loop_
_entity_poly.entity_id
_entity_poly.type
_entity_poly.pdbx_seq_one_letter_code
_entity_poly.pdbx_strand_id
1 'polypeptide(L)'
;MRLIEMVQLIGIAGWTGLLSSVLGAVEAETTSSGLELDQDIDLRGDFNESLGDHKYSCNSGLVFNDGGSETEIEVTETVIEDAPQPTIFLKREDNDSIIVEDQIWYPYREHLSIKPLPKNYLLTSFDFDTQSNEFVPGKPSTDFDDYSHYTVFPKAFKPILDQTSTRQLHLRFTRGFWDAESWGRLPHNGFESGGSGVEVWAILEADSKDSAFRQWKTLVNSLSGLFCASMNFIDGSKTTFPVESFHPLDDTTLPLFDQNKKLYLIRAALANEPICTENLTPLLKLFPTKGKSGITTLLDGHKVFDSSWHSLSVDISTDCYEQTDRCSHTLRAHVDMVINVPKTLARSENPIPKPLPGDKLRCDLDKPYDAFHCFQLPYETEGSYSLSQLFGKQIQGSSLMSEEPSQVCVEIADNWNSFIQVNGSLFATTDNCFELKDFQQQDIYFESNNTNEVVDVEPVPVYVSRSLTGYGQDRGGLRTVFVNPQDEPVTLIYFESLPWFMRIYLSTMHLENNPQSPANISLDDILQSTYYMPAADRVRPTHLEYRITIPANTTLAVSYQFDKSLLQYAEYPPDANHGFEIESAVITVIEPTTYQLRTATLLLLLSTPDFSMPYNVIILTSTVMGLIFGTLFNLLVKKMLPVEEADKIQEGNNLKNKIQTLKGRMLAKFNLNRQEVKKDLKE
;
A
#
# COMPACT_ATOMS: atom_id res chain seq x y z
N MET A 1 33.08 61.68 -7.71
CA MET A 1 31.99 62.17 -6.83
C MET A 1 30.64 62.30 -7.54
N ARG A 2 30.54 62.57 -8.85
CA ARG A 2 29.25 62.60 -9.59
C ARG A 2 28.71 61.26 -10.14
N LEU A 3 29.45 60.15 -10.03
CA LEU A 3 28.98 58.82 -10.48
C LEU A 3 28.24 58.02 -9.39
N ILE A 4 28.39 58.41 -8.12
CA ILE A 4 27.80 57.70 -6.96
C ILE A 4 26.37 58.22 -6.68
N GLU A 5 26.13 59.52 -6.87
CA GLU A 5 24.78 60.10 -6.75
C GLU A 5 23.83 59.64 -7.87
N MET A 6 24.36 59.34 -9.06
CA MET A 6 23.54 58.90 -10.20
C MET A 6 23.07 57.44 -10.04
N VAL A 7 23.84 56.59 -9.36
CA VAL A 7 23.47 55.19 -9.08
C VAL A 7 22.45 55.08 -7.93
N GLN A 8 22.50 55.99 -6.95
CA GLN A 8 21.50 56.03 -5.87
C GLN A 8 20.12 56.52 -6.35
N LEU A 9 20.07 57.47 -7.29
CA LEU A 9 18.79 57.98 -7.82
C LEU A 9 18.08 56.98 -8.75
N ILE A 10 18.83 56.20 -9.55
CA ILE A 10 18.25 55.17 -10.43
C ILE A 10 17.78 53.95 -9.63
N GLY A 11 18.48 53.58 -8.56
CA GLY A 11 18.10 52.49 -7.67
C GLY A 11 16.80 52.77 -6.89
N ILE A 12 16.57 53.99 -6.44
CA ILE A 12 15.36 54.31 -5.64
C ILE A 12 14.14 54.51 -6.54
N ALA A 13 14.29 55.11 -7.73
CA ALA A 13 13.18 55.34 -8.66
C ALA A 13 12.70 54.06 -9.37
N GLY A 14 13.60 53.10 -9.64
CA GLY A 14 13.22 51.80 -10.19
C GLY A 14 12.47 50.91 -9.19
N TRP A 15 12.78 51.03 -7.90
CA TRP A 15 12.16 50.25 -6.84
C TRP A 15 10.76 50.74 -6.47
N THR A 16 10.48 52.04 -6.52
CA THR A 16 9.12 52.58 -6.26
C THR A 16 8.14 52.26 -7.39
N GLY A 17 8.62 52.22 -8.65
CA GLY A 17 7.82 51.80 -9.80
C GLY A 17 7.43 50.31 -9.75
N LEU A 18 8.37 49.44 -9.38
CA LEU A 18 8.13 48.00 -9.23
C LEU A 18 7.20 47.70 -8.05
N LEU A 19 7.38 48.35 -6.89
CA LEU A 19 6.48 48.18 -5.75
C LEU A 19 5.05 48.63 -6.06
N SER A 20 4.89 49.76 -6.77
CA SER A 20 3.59 50.28 -7.21
C SER A 20 2.89 49.33 -8.18
N SER A 21 3.63 48.72 -9.11
CA SER A 21 3.07 47.74 -10.05
C SER A 21 2.66 46.42 -9.38
N VAL A 22 3.38 45.99 -8.34
CA VAL A 22 3.08 44.78 -7.57
C VAL A 22 1.91 45.01 -6.61
N LEU A 23 1.85 46.17 -5.95
CA LEU A 23 0.71 46.54 -5.09
C LEU A 23 -0.57 46.76 -5.91
N GLY A 24 -0.47 47.36 -7.10
CA GLY A 24 -1.60 47.51 -8.02
C GLY A 24 -2.13 46.20 -8.60
N ALA A 25 -1.27 45.17 -8.74
CA ALA A 25 -1.69 43.82 -9.14
C ALA A 25 -2.39 43.07 -8.00
N VAL A 26 -1.98 43.29 -6.74
CA VAL A 26 -2.58 42.70 -5.54
C VAL A 26 -3.95 43.33 -5.22
N GLU A 27 -4.15 44.63 -5.48
CA GLU A 27 -5.48 45.27 -5.35
C GLU A 27 -6.47 44.87 -6.46
N ALA A 28 -6.00 44.42 -7.63
CA ALA A 28 -6.87 43.94 -8.70
C ALA A 28 -7.43 42.53 -8.45
N GLU A 29 -6.73 41.67 -7.71
CA GLU A 29 -7.18 40.31 -7.38
C GLU A 29 -8.13 40.23 -6.17
N THR A 30 -8.27 41.30 -5.39
CA THR A 30 -9.15 41.33 -4.21
C THR A 30 -10.60 41.74 -4.52
N THR A 31 -10.96 41.88 -5.79
CA THR A 31 -12.35 42.14 -6.23
C THR A 31 -12.96 40.97 -7.02
N SER A 32 -12.68 39.72 -6.66
CA SER A 32 -13.59 38.61 -6.99
C SER A 32 -13.34 37.37 -6.13
N SER A 33 -13.95 37.33 -4.94
CA SER A 33 -14.48 36.09 -4.32
C SER A 33 -15.00 36.41 -2.92
N GLY A 34 -16.31 36.68 -2.83
CA GLY A 34 -17.03 36.51 -1.57
C GLY A 34 -17.25 35.01 -1.35
N LEU A 35 -16.62 34.46 -0.32
CA LEU A 35 -16.98 33.20 0.31
C LEU A 35 -16.81 33.39 1.82
N GLU A 36 -17.95 33.53 2.50
CA GLU A 36 -18.08 33.57 3.95
C GLU A 36 -17.61 32.23 4.55
N LEU A 37 -16.74 32.31 5.55
CA LEU A 37 -16.37 31.22 6.44
C LEU A 37 -16.75 31.65 7.86
N ASP A 38 -17.94 31.24 8.29
CA ASP A 38 -18.38 31.34 9.68
C ASP A 38 -17.65 30.28 10.52
N GLN A 39 -16.79 30.73 11.44
CA GLN A 39 -16.43 29.98 12.65
C GLN A 39 -16.30 30.95 13.82
N ASP A 40 -17.42 31.19 14.50
CA ASP A 40 -17.43 31.63 15.89
C ASP A 40 -17.28 30.39 16.79
N ILE A 41 -16.15 30.30 17.50
CA ILE A 41 -16.05 29.48 18.72
C ILE A 41 -15.74 30.44 19.87
N ASP A 42 -16.78 30.62 20.68
CA ASP A 42 -16.82 31.37 21.92
C ASP A 42 -16.11 30.57 23.03
N LEU A 43 -15.18 31.22 23.74
CA LEU A 43 -14.56 30.68 24.95
C LEU A 43 -14.58 31.75 26.04
N ARG A 44 -15.62 31.74 26.87
CA ARG A 44 -15.69 32.44 28.16
C ARG A 44 -16.35 31.57 29.25
N GLY A 45 -15.69 31.51 30.41
CA GLY A 45 -16.17 31.06 31.73
C GLY A 45 -15.85 29.60 32.05
N ASP A 46 -15.24 29.19 33.16
CA ASP A 46 -15.05 29.84 34.46
C ASP A 46 -13.84 29.28 35.25
N PHE A 47 -13.19 30.19 35.98
CA PHE A 47 -12.52 30.11 37.30
C PHE A 47 -12.12 28.73 37.91
N ASN A 48 -10.85 28.54 38.31
CA ASN A 48 -10.30 29.04 39.59
C ASN A 48 -8.80 28.69 39.78
N GLU A 49 -8.11 29.54 40.53
CA GLU A 49 -6.67 29.58 40.82
C GLU A 49 -6.10 28.36 41.58
N SER A 50 -4.83 28.02 41.33
CA SER A 50 -3.75 28.27 42.30
C SER A 50 -2.37 27.96 41.70
N LEU A 51 -1.43 28.90 41.90
CA LEU A 51 -0.01 28.76 41.57
C LEU A 51 0.66 27.76 42.52
N GLY A 52 1.45 26.85 41.95
CA GLY A 52 2.43 26.05 42.66
C GLY A 52 3.52 25.57 41.70
N ASP A 53 4.68 26.22 41.77
CA ASP A 53 5.93 25.84 41.11
C ASP A 53 6.25 24.35 41.27
N HIS A 54 6.65 23.67 40.20
CA HIS A 54 7.83 22.79 40.19
C HIS A 54 8.18 22.37 38.75
N LYS A 55 9.28 22.96 38.24
CA LYS A 55 9.95 22.55 37.00
C LYS A 55 10.63 21.19 37.17
N TYR A 56 10.27 20.23 36.35
CA TYR A 56 11.18 19.17 35.91
C TYR A 56 11.29 19.22 34.39
N SER A 57 12.42 19.72 33.89
CA SER A 57 12.82 19.50 32.50
C SER A 57 13.59 18.19 32.43
N CYS A 58 13.08 17.25 31.63
CA CYS A 58 13.95 16.30 30.94
C CYS A 58 14.88 17.09 30.03
N ASN A 59 16.18 16.76 30.05
CA ASN A 59 16.97 16.91 28.83
C ASN A 59 18.03 15.81 28.76
N SER A 60 17.87 15.01 27.71
CA SER A 60 18.90 14.20 27.09
C SER A 60 20.05 15.09 26.63
N GLY A 61 21.28 14.65 26.86
CA GLY A 61 22.50 15.28 26.34
C GLY A 61 23.64 14.27 26.33
N LEU A 62 23.82 13.58 25.20
CA LEU A 62 25.10 13.01 24.79
C LEU A 62 26.05 14.14 24.40
N VAL A 63 27.35 14.04 24.76
CA VAL A 63 28.53 14.24 23.87
C VAL A 63 29.86 14.35 24.67
N PHE A 64 30.72 13.33 24.46
CA PHE A 64 32.19 13.27 24.27
C PHE A 64 33.26 13.45 25.39
N ASN A 65 34.01 12.34 25.58
CA ASN A 65 35.47 12.09 25.66
C ASN A 65 36.42 13.10 26.34
N ASP A 66 37.35 12.63 27.18
CA ASP A 66 38.64 12.03 26.74
C ASP A 66 39.49 11.51 27.93
N GLY A 67 40.37 10.53 27.68
CA GLY A 67 41.58 10.26 28.47
C GLY A 67 41.54 9.09 29.47
N GLY A 68 42.20 7.98 29.12
CA GLY A 68 42.39 6.80 29.99
C GLY A 68 43.67 6.80 30.82
N SER A 69 43.70 5.93 31.84
CA SER A 69 44.86 5.11 32.25
C SER A 69 44.41 4.00 33.21
N GLU A 70 44.74 2.75 32.86
CA GLU A 70 45.25 1.63 33.70
C GLU A 70 45.19 1.84 35.23
N THR A 71 44.72 0.94 36.12
CA THR A 71 44.99 -0.50 36.28
C THR A 71 44.15 -1.08 37.43
N GLU A 72 44.08 -2.42 37.45
CA GLU A 72 43.47 -3.40 38.37
C GLU A 72 43.42 -3.05 39.87
N ILE A 73 42.48 -3.66 40.60
CA ILE A 73 42.75 -4.57 41.74
C ILE A 73 41.43 -5.25 42.20
N GLU A 74 41.53 -6.58 42.25
CA GLU A 74 40.64 -7.60 42.80
C GLU A 74 40.54 -7.48 44.33
N VAL A 75 39.34 -7.54 44.94
CA VAL A 75 39.21 -7.77 46.39
C VAL A 75 38.02 -8.67 46.73
N THR A 76 38.41 -9.78 47.35
CA THR A 76 37.71 -10.87 48.04
C THR A 76 36.69 -10.49 49.11
N GLU A 77 35.70 -11.36 49.27
CA GLU A 77 34.75 -11.44 50.39
C GLU A 77 35.42 -11.53 51.76
N THR A 78 34.89 -10.80 52.75
CA THR A 78 34.95 -11.21 54.16
C THR A 78 33.63 -10.90 54.86
N VAL A 79 33.15 -11.90 55.62
CA VAL A 79 31.90 -11.95 56.40
C VAL A 79 32.13 -11.36 57.79
N ILE A 80 31.22 -10.51 58.28
CA ILE A 80 30.97 -10.29 59.73
C ILE A 80 29.46 -10.06 59.99
N GLU A 81 28.96 -10.71 61.03
CA GLU A 81 27.58 -10.88 61.53
C GLU A 81 27.02 -9.70 62.36
N ASP A 82 25.70 -9.76 62.62
CA ASP A 82 24.84 -9.03 63.61
C ASP A 82 24.52 -7.54 63.34
N ALA A 83 23.30 -7.00 63.37
CA ALA A 83 21.90 -7.37 63.65
C ALA A 83 21.01 -6.11 63.32
N PRO A 84 19.67 -6.03 63.56
CA PRO A 84 18.56 -6.99 63.47
C PRO A 84 17.49 -6.59 62.42
N GLN A 85 16.74 -7.57 61.89
CA GLN A 85 15.62 -7.36 60.94
C GLN A 85 14.28 -7.11 61.65
N PRO A 86 13.40 -6.23 61.13
CA PRO A 86 11.99 -6.23 61.50
C PRO A 86 11.26 -7.41 60.85
N THR A 87 10.66 -8.24 61.69
CA THR A 87 9.88 -9.42 61.34
C THR A 87 8.54 -8.98 60.74
N ILE A 88 8.29 -9.28 59.46
CA ILE A 88 6.94 -9.33 58.90
C ILE A 88 6.61 -10.80 58.66
N PHE A 89 5.63 -11.29 59.42
CA PHE A 89 5.08 -12.62 59.28
C PHE A 89 4.29 -12.72 57.97
N LEU A 90 4.84 -13.41 56.97
CA LEU A 90 4.03 -13.98 55.89
C LEU A 90 3.61 -15.38 56.31
N LYS A 91 2.32 -15.51 56.66
CA LYS A 91 1.64 -16.80 56.78
C LYS A 91 1.82 -17.54 55.45
N ARG A 92 2.46 -18.70 55.51
CA ARG A 92 2.53 -19.65 54.41
C ARG A 92 1.19 -20.39 54.37
N GLU A 93 0.30 -19.95 53.49
CA GLU A 93 -0.79 -20.80 53.02
C GLU A 93 -0.24 -21.60 51.84
N ASP A 94 0.27 -22.80 52.14
CA ASP A 94 0.48 -23.85 51.15
C ASP A 94 -0.91 -24.39 50.77
N ASN A 95 -1.52 -23.83 49.72
CA ASN A 95 -2.42 -24.50 48.78
C ASN A 95 -2.95 -23.46 47.80
N ASP A 96 -2.30 -23.39 46.65
CA ASP A 96 -2.96 -23.46 45.34
C ASP A 96 -1.83 -23.60 44.33
N SER A 97 -1.53 -24.84 43.95
CA SER A 97 -0.92 -25.08 42.66
C SER A 97 -1.79 -24.35 41.64
N ILE A 98 -1.26 -23.29 41.02
CA ILE A 98 -1.87 -22.73 39.81
C ILE A 98 -1.74 -23.83 38.77
N ILE A 99 -2.75 -24.68 38.71
CA ILE A 99 -2.98 -25.55 37.58
C ILE A 99 -3.34 -24.59 36.46
N VAL A 100 -2.41 -24.33 35.55
CA VAL A 100 -2.73 -23.72 34.25
C VAL A 100 -3.38 -24.84 33.41
N GLU A 101 -4.57 -25.26 33.82
CA GLU A 101 -5.49 -26.06 33.02
C GLU A 101 -6.44 -25.06 32.38
N ASP A 102 -6.00 -24.55 31.23
CA ASP A 102 -6.79 -24.40 30.00
C ASP A 102 -5.86 -23.74 28.99
N GLN A 103 -5.53 -24.45 27.91
CA GLN A 103 -4.93 -23.79 26.75
C GLN A 103 -5.95 -22.75 26.28
N ILE A 104 -5.62 -21.47 26.43
CA ILE A 104 -6.48 -20.36 26.00
C ILE A 104 -6.42 -20.33 24.47
N TRP A 105 -7.47 -20.82 23.83
CA TRP A 105 -7.60 -20.84 22.37
C TRP A 105 -8.31 -19.57 21.89
N TYR A 106 -7.87 -19.04 20.75
CA TYR A 106 -8.51 -17.91 20.11
C TYR A 106 -9.00 -18.29 18.70
N PRO A 107 -10.12 -17.69 18.23
CA PRO A 107 -10.72 -17.98 16.94
C PRO A 107 -9.90 -17.33 15.81
N TYR A 108 -8.74 -17.91 15.55
CA TYR A 108 -7.80 -17.57 14.51
C TYR A 108 -7.52 -18.83 13.70
N ARG A 109 -7.42 -18.71 12.38
CA ARG A 109 -7.03 -19.82 11.49
C ARG A 109 -6.06 -19.33 10.43
N GLU A 110 -5.09 -20.17 10.12
CA GLU A 110 -4.10 -19.97 9.07
C GLU A 110 -4.10 -21.15 8.11
N HIS A 111 -4.30 -20.89 6.82
CA HIS A 111 -4.26 -21.91 5.78
C HIS A 111 -3.43 -21.42 4.59
N LEU A 112 -2.57 -22.29 4.04
CA LEU A 112 -1.80 -22.03 2.83
C LEU A 112 -2.12 -23.08 1.78
N SER A 113 -2.75 -22.67 0.68
CA SER A 113 -2.94 -23.49 -0.50
C SER A 113 -1.84 -23.22 -1.54
N ILE A 114 -1.30 -24.28 -2.12
CA ILE A 114 -0.24 -24.22 -3.12
C ILE A 114 -0.66 -25.05 -4.32
N LYS A 115 -0.61 -24.44 -5.50
CA LYS A 115 -1.02 -25.08 -6.75
C LYS A 115 -0.02 -24.80 -7.87
N PRO A 116 0.71 -25.81 -8.37
CA PRO A 116 1.50 -25.68 -9.59
C PRO A 116 0.59 -25.34 -10.78
N LEU A 117 1.02 -24.37 -11.59
CA LEU A 117 0.35 -23.90 -12.79
C LEU A 117 1.21 -24.19 -14.02
N PRO A 118 0.62 -24.26 -15.23
CA PRO A 118 1.36 -24.53 -16.45
C PRO A 118 2.51 -23.54 -16.68
N LYS A 119 3.54 -23.95 -17.42
CA LYS A 119 4.72 -23.12 -17.75
C LYS A 119 5.57 -22.72 -16.54
N ASN A 120 5.71 -23.60 -15.55
CA ASN A 120 6.52 -23.39 -14.34
C ASN A 120 6.06 -22.22 -13.45
N TYR A 121 4.75 -21.94 -13.44
CA TYR A 121 4.17 -21.00 -12.50
C TYR A 121 3.68 -21.74 -11.25
N LEU A 122 3.62 -21.04 -10.12
CA LEU A 122 3.13 -21.57 -8.85
C LEU A 122 2.18 -20.53 -8.26
N LEU A 123 0.93 -20.92 -8.04
CA LEU A 123 -0.02 -20.14 -7.26
C LEU A 123 0.15 -20.50 -5.78
N THR A 124 0.24 -19.47 -4.93
CA THR A 124 0.17 -19.62 -3.48
C THR A 124 -0.90 -18.69 -2.94
N SER A 125 -1.84 -19.25 -2.19
CA SER A 125 -2.97 -18.56 -1.58
C SER A 125 -2.86 -18.70 -0.07
N PHE A 126 -2.63 -17.59 0.62
CA PHE A 126 -2.58 -17.54 2.08
C PHE A 126 -3.91 -17.01 2.60
N ASP A 127 -4.57 -17.80 3.44
CA ASP A 127 -5.88 -17.50 4.00
C ASP A 127 -5.77 -17.32 5.51
N PHE A 128 -6.32 -16.20 6.00
CA PHE A 128 -6.32 -15.84 7.41
C PHE A 128 -7.73 -15.46 7.86
N ASP A 129 -8.26 -16.20 8.82
CA ASP A 129 -9.57 -15.93 9.40
C ASP A 129 -9.44 -15.54 10.87
N THR A 130 -10.10 -14.45 11.27
CA THR A 130 -10.15 -14.01 12.66
C THR A 130 -11.58 -13.63 13.04
N GLN A 131 -11.98 -13.93 14.29
CA GLN A 131 -13.28 -13.50 14.82
C GLN A 131 -13.09 -12.65 16.09
N SER A 132 -13.89 -11.60 16.23
CA SER A 132 -13.94 -10.80 17.45
C SER A 132 -14.78 -11.47 18.53
N ASN A 133 -14.57 -11.05 19.77
CA ASN A 133 -15.54 -11.32 20.83
C ASN A 133 -16.92 -10.75 20.49
N GLU A 134 -17.95 -11.39 21.03
CA GLU A 134 -19.33 -10.93 20.91
C GLU A 134 -19.54 -9.58 21.63
N PHE A 135 -20.27 -8.67 20.99
CA PHE A 135 -20.63 -7.36 21.53
C PHE A 135 -22.11 -7.07 21.31
N VAL A 136 -22.67 -6.16 22.11
CA VAL A 136 -24.07 -5.69 21.96
C VAL A 136 -24.08 -4.39 21.16
N PRO A 137 -24.81 -4.32 20.04
CA PRO A 137 -24.95 -3.09 19.25
C PRO A 137 -25.46 -1.89 20.07
N GLY A 138 -24.95 -0.69 19.75
CA GLY A 138 -25.46 0.57 20.31
C GLY A 138 -25.07 0.88 21.76
N LYS A 139 -24.42 -0.03 22.49
CA LYS A 139 -23.82 0.25 23.79
C LYS A 139 -22.32 0.54 23.64
N PRO A 140 -21.86 1.79 23.86
CA PRO A 140 -20.42 2.05 23.92
C PRO A 140 -19.82 1.29 25.10
N SER A 141 -18.61 0.74 24.94
CA SER A 141 -17.87 -0.04 25.95
C SER A 141 -17.33 0.82 27.10
N THR A 142 -18.14 1.74 27.62
CA THR A 142 -17.76 2.71 28.67
C THR A 142 -18.13 2.23 30.07
N ASP A 143 -18.72 1.04 30.22
CA ASP A 143 -18.83 0.41 31.55
C ASP A 143 -17.44 -0.04 31.99
N PHE A 144 -17.01 0.45 33.16
CA PHE A 144 -15.66 0.26 33.70
C PHE A 144 -15.31 -1.22 33.98
N ASP A 145 -16.33 -2.07 34.04
CA ASP A 145 -16.22 -3.53 34.27
C ASP A 145 -16.32 -4.36 32.98
N ASP A 146 -16.59 -3.75 31.82
CA ASP A 146 -16.82 -4.43 30.53
C ASP A 146 -15.73 -4.04 29.51
N TYR A 147 -14.47 -4.34 29.85
CA TYR A 147 -13.36 -4.19 28.91
C TYR A 147 -13.58 -5.13 27.72
N SER A 148 -13.98 -4.58 26.57
CA SER A 148 -14.03 -5.35 25.33
C SER A 148 -12.61 -5.74 24.91
N HIS A 149 -12.24 -6.99 25.21
CA HIS A 149 -11.01 -7.58 24.72
C HIS A 149 -11.18 -7.89 23.22
N TYR A 150 -10.21 -7.45 22.43
CA TYR A 150 -10.20 -7.66 20.97
C TYR A 150 -9.76 -9.07 20.58
N THR A 151 -9.28 -9.87 21.55
CA THR A 151 -8.68 -11.20 21.37
C THR A 151 -7.74 -11.24 20.17
N VAL A 152 -8.17 -11.77 19.03
CA VAL A 152 -7.39 -11.89 17.79
C VAL A 152 -7.85 -10.92 16.70
N PHE A 153 -9.01 -10.30 16.84
CA PHE A 153 -9.49 -9.30 15.89
C PHE A 153 -8.64 -8.02 15.98
N PRO A 154 -8.22 -7.41 14.86
CA PRO A 154 -7.31 -6.28 14.92
C PRO A 154 -7.96 -5.04 15.54
N LYS A 155 -7.36 -4.54 16.63
CA LYS A 155 -7.79 -3.31 17.33
C LYS A 155 -7.86 -2.08 16.41
N ALA A 156 -7.13 -2.07 15.29
CA ALA A 156 -7.12 -0.98 14.33
C ALA A 156 -8.49 -0.75 13.66
N PHE A 157 -9.29 -1.81 13.44
CA PHE A 157 -10.53 -1.71 12.66
C PHE A 157 -11.75 -1.32 13.48
N LYS A 158 -11.95 -1.92 14.66
CA LYS A 158 -13.19 -1.72 15.42
C LYS A 158 -13.55 -0.24 15.67
N PRO A 159 -12.63 0.64 16.11
CA PRO A 159 -12.94 2.06 16.26
C PRO A 159 -13.37 2.73 14.94
N ILE A 160 -12.77 2.33 13.82
CA ILE A 160 -13.11 2.85 12.49
C ILE A 160 -14.51 2.37 12.09
N LEU A 161 -14.81 1.08 12.26
CA LEU A 161 -16.11 0.48 11.94
C LEU A 161 -17.24 1.08 12.78
N ASP A 162 -17.01 1.25 14.08
CA ASP A 162 -17.98 1.84 15.02
C ASP A 162 -18.24 3.31 14.66
N GLN A 163 -17.18 4.11 14.44
CA GLN A 163 -17.31 5.55 14.10
C GLN A 163 -18.02 5.78 12.76
N THR A 164 -17.80 4.90 11.80
CA THR A 164 -18.35 5.01 10.45
C THR A 164 -19.64 4.23 10.27
N SER A 165 -20.11 3.51 11.30
CA SER A 165 -21.29 2.63 11.21
C SER A 165 -21.21 1.65 10.04
N THR A 166 -20.00 1.13 9.78
CA THR A 166 -19.74 0.17 8.70
C THR A 166 -20.20 -1.23 9.11
N ARG A 167 -20.97 -1.91 8.25
CA ARG A 167 -21.44 -3.29 8.46
C ARG A 167 -20.60 -4.29 7.69
N GLN A 168 -20.22 -3.93 6.48
CA GLN A 168 -19.28 -4.67 5.65
C GLN A 168 -18.23 -3.72 5.07
N LEU A 169 -16.99 -4.18 5.02
CA LEU A 169 -15.86 -3.49 4.41
C LEU A 169 -15.06 -4.50 3.59
N HIS A 170 -14.75 -4.14 2.36
CA HIS A 170 -13.91 -4.92 1.47
C HIS A 170 -12.82 -4.02 0.89
N LEU A 171 -11.59 -4.51 0.93
CA LEU A 171 -10.41 -3.82 0.46
C LEU A 171 -9.59 -4.76 -0.41
N ARG A 172 -9.16 -4.28 -1.57
CA ARG A 172 -8.35 -5.05 -2.52
C ARG A 172 -7.14 -4.23 -2.96
N PHE A 173 -5.97 -4.87 -2.94
CA PHE A 173 -4.73 -4.37 -3.55
C PHE A 173 -4.25 -5.40 -4.55
N THR A 174 -4.42 -5.15 -5.84
CA THR A 174 -4.06 -6.12 -6.87
C THR A 174 -3.14 -5.51 -7.91
N ARG A 175 -2.11 -6.26 -8.32
CA ARG A 175 -1.18 -5.85 -9.37
C ARG A 175 -0.75 -7.05 -10.20
N GLY A 176 -0.52 -6.79 -11.47
CA GLY A 176 -0.09 -7.78 -12.45
C GLY A 176 -1.23 -8.24 -13.35
N PHE A 177 -0.95 -9.23 -14.18
CA PHE A 177 -1.91 -9.76 -15.14
C PHE A 177 -2.18 -11.22 -14.84
N TRP A 178 -3.45 -11.57 -14.69
CA TRP A 178 -3.89 -12.94 -14.58
C TRP A 178 -4.10 -13.54 -15.98
N ASP A 179 -3.32 -14.56 -16.33
CA ASP A 179 -3.46 -15.29 -17.60
C ASP A 179 -4.62 -16.28 -17.50
N ALA A 180 -5.83 -15.79 -17.72
CA ALA A 180 -7.07 -16.56 -17.68
C ALA A 180 -7.12 -17.71 -18.70
N GLU A 181 -6.32 -17.68 -19.78
CA GLU A 181 -6.26 -18.75 -20.78
C GLU A 181 -5.40 -19.91 -20.28
N SER A 182 -4.24 -19.62 -19.66
CA SER A 182 -3.34 -20.65 -19.15
C SER A 182 -3.68 -21.11 -17.72
N TRP A 183 -4.21 -20.23 -16.87
CA TRP A 183 -4.42 -20.47 -15.44
C TRP A 183 -5.90 -20.63 -15.06
N GLY A 184 -6.82 -20.34 -15.98
CA GLY A 184 -8.25 -20.54 -15.77
C GLY A 184 -8.87 -19.51 -14.83
N ARG A 185 -9.82 -19.97 -14.02
CA ARG A 185 -10.56 -19.14 -13.05
C ARG A 185 -9.62 -18.53 -12.01
N LEU A 186 -9.94 -17.30 -11.62
CA LEU A 186 -9.29 -16.64 -10.47
C LEU A 186 -9.57 -17.40 -9.17
N PRO A 187 -8.64 -17.36 -8.19
CA PRO A 187 -8.89 -17.83 -6.83
C PRO A 187 -10.16 -17.24 -6.24
N HIS A 188 -10.84 -17.99 -5.36
CA HIS A 188 -12.08 -17.56 -4.69
C HIS A 188 -13.17 -17.05 -5.65
N ASN A 189 -13.26 -17.64 -6.85
CA ASN A 189 -14.14 -17.19 -7.94
C ASN A 189 -13.99 -15.69 -8.29
N GLY A 190 -12.82 -15.10 -7.98
CA GLY A 190 -12.44 -13.72 -8.24
C GLY A 190 -13.08 -12.64 -7.35
N PHE A 191 -13.87 -12.99 -6.34
CA PHE A 191 -14.43 -12.02 -5.38
C PHE A 191 -13.36 -11.42 -4.45
N GLU A 192 -12.29 -12.18 -4.18
CA GLU A 192 -11.13 -11.74 -3.39
C GLU A 192 -10.04 -11.04 -4.23
N SER A 193 -10.25 -10.92 -5.54
CA SER A 193 -9.29 -10.31 -6.46
C SER A 193 -9.77 -8.95 -6.95
N GLY A 194 -8.99 -7.90 -6.68
CA GLY A 194 -9.27 -6.52 -7.11
C GLY A 194 -8.78 -6.18 -8.51
N GLY A 195 -9.01 -4.93 -8.91
CA GLY A 195 -8.48 -4.38 -10.16
C GLY A 195 -7.04 -3.94 -9.95
N SER A 196 -6.33 -3.57 -11.01
CA SER A 196 -5.00 -2.96 -10.81
C SER A 196 -5.13 -1.71 -9.94
N GLY A 197 -4.32 -1.63 -8.89
CA GLY A 197 -4.37 -0.56 -7.90
C GLY A 197 -5.22 -0.94 -6.68
N VAL A 198 -5.94 0.05 -6.14
CA VAL A 198 -6.75 -0.13 -4.92
C VAL A 198 -8.23 -0.05 -5.22
N GLU A 199 -8.99 -1.01 -4.71
CA GLU A 199 -10.45 -1.01 -4.76
C GLU A 199 -11.02 -1.17 -3.35
N VAL A 200 -12.03 -0.34 -3.04
CA VAL A 200 -12.70 -0.34 -1.74
C VAL A 200 -14.20 -0.26 -1.95
N TRP A 201 -14.94 -1.12 -1.27
CA TRP A 201 -16.38 -0.95 -1.11
C TRP A 201 -16.82 -1.28 0.30
N ALA A 202 -17.89 -0.63 0.74
CA ALA A 202 -18.43 -0.80 2.06
C ALA A 202 -19.94 -0.61 2.07
N ILE A 203 -20.59 -1.26 3.04
CA ILE A 203 -22.01 -1.07 3.34
C ILE A 203 -22.11 -0.34 4.67
N LEU A 204 -22.64 0.88 4.62
CA LEU A 204 -22.70 1.82 5.74
C LEU A 204 -24.15 2.02 6.20
N GLU A 205 -24.36 2.05 7.50
CA GLU A 205 -25.66 2.36 8.11
C GLU A 205 -25.78 3.87 8.39
N ALA A 206 -26.73 4.54 7.73
CA ALA A 206 -26.93 5.98 7.89
C ALA A 206 -28.39 6.43 7.71
N ASP A 207 -28.70 7.65 8.14
CA ASP A 207 -30.03 8.25 7.98
C ASP A 207 -30.31 8.67 6.53
N SER A 208 -29.27 9.12 5.82
CA SER A 208 -29.36 9.65 4.45
C SER A 208 -28.11 9.35 3.64
N LYS A 209 -28.23 9.44 2.31
CA LYS A 209 -27.10 9.26 1.38
C LYS A 209 -25.95 10.23 1.66
N ASP A 210 -26.24 11.47 2.03
CA ASP A 210 -25.21 12.47 2.35
C ASP A 210 -24.51 12.19 3.69
N SER A 211 -25.25 11.64 4.66
CA SER A 211 -24.65 11.16 5.91
C SER A 211 -23.74 9.96 5.67
N ALA A 212 -24.19 8.98 4.88
CA ALA A 212 -23.40 7.83 4.45
C ALA A 212 -22.12 8.27 3.72
N PHE A 213 -22.22 9.25 2.81
CA PHE A 213 -21.05 9.75 2.09
C PHE A 213 -20.04 10.47 3.01
N ARG A 214 -20.49 11.17 4.06
CA ARG A 214 -19.58 11.73 5.08
C ARG A 214 -18.87 10.63 5.87
N GLN A 215 -19.59 9.60 6.29
CA GLN A 215 -19.01 8.43 6.98
C GLN A 215 -18.01 7.70 6.07
N TRP A 216 -18.34 7.54 4.78
CA TRP A 216 -17.45 6.98 3.76
C TRP A 216 -16.13 7.75 3.64
N LYS A 217 -16.17 9.10 3.58
CA LYS A 217 -14.94 9.89 3.57
C LYS A 217 -14.10 9.66 4.81
N THR A 218 -14.73 9.58 5.99
CA THR A 218 -14.02 9.28 7.24
C THR A 218 -13.39 7.89 7.20
N LEU A 219 -14.12 6.88 6.71
CA LEU A 219 -13.65 5.51 6.56
C LEU A 219 -12.39 5.46 5.68
N VAL A 220 -12.49 6.00 4.47
CA VAL A 220 -11.42 5.90 3.49
C VAL A 220 -10.17 6.70 3.91
N ASN A 221 -10.34 7.85 4.56
CA ASN A 221 -9.22 8.61 5.14
C ASN A 221 -8.51 7.84 6.27
N SER A 222 -9.27 7.15 7.13
CA SER A 222 -8.71 6.31 8.19
C SER A 222 -7.96 5.10 7.61
N LEU A 223 -8.52 4.44 6.59
CA LEU A 223 -7.88 3.32 5.91
C LEU A 223 -6.60 3.75 5.17
N SER A 224 -6.58 4.96 4.61
CA SER A 224 -5.40 5.52 3.93
C SER A 224 -4.19 5.57 4.86
N GLY A 225 -4.39 6.05 6.09
CA GLY A 225 -3.35 6.05 7.12
C GLY A 225 -2.96 4.65 7.59
N LEU A 226 -3.91 3.71 7.64
CA LEU A 226 -3.66 2.33 8.10
C LEU A 226 -2.79 1.54 7.11
N PHE A 227 -3.12 1.59 5.81
CA PHE A 227 -2.44 0.80 4.77
C PHE A 227 -1.34 1.55 4.03
N CYS A 228 -1.04 2.81 4.40
CA CYS A 228 -0.09 3.67 3.70
C CYS A 228 -0.40 3.77 2.20
N ALA A 229 -1.68 3.94 1.87
CA ALA A 229 -2.17 4.04 0.50
C ALA A 229 -2.85 5.38 0.26
N SER A 230 -2.85 5.88 -0.96
CA SER A 230 -3.37 7.20 -1.32
C SER A 230 -4.91 7.28 -1.42
N MET A 231 -5.60 6.44 -0.64
CA MET A 231 -7.06 6.38 -0.60
C MET A 231 -7.71 7.68 -0.13
N ASN A 232 -6.98 8.57 0.55
CA ASN A 232 -7.41 9.92 0.87
C ASN A 232 -7.76 10.78 -0.37
N PHE A 233 -7.31 10.39 -1.58
CA PHE A 233 -7.74 11.02 -2.84
C PHE A 233 -9.10 10.54 -3.35
N ILE A 234 -9.74 9.54 -2.71
CA ILE A 234 -11.10 9.14 -3.05
C ILE A 234 -12.06 10.23 -2.59
N ASP A 235 -12.62 10.92 -3.57
CA ASP A 235 -13.60 11.98 -3.40
C ASP A 235 -14.92 11.62 -4.10
N GLY A 236 -15.82 12.60 -4.23
CA GLY A 236 -17.08 12.41 -4.96
C GLY A 236 -16.87 12.00 -6.41
N SER A 237 -15.81 12.50 -7.05
CA SER A 237 -15.49 12.26 -8.46
C SER A 237 -15.02 10.82 -8.76
N LYS A 238 -14.70 10.04 -7.72
CA LYS A 238 -14.30 8.63 -7.77
C LYS A 238 -15.28 7.68 -7.06
N THR A 239 -16.31 8.20 -6.42
CA THR A 239 -17.24 7.41 -5.62
C THR A 239 -18.52 7.09 -6.40
N THR A 240 -18.94 5.84 -6.31
CA THR A 240 -20.17 5.30 -6.94
C THR A 240 -21.05 4.61 -5.90
N PHE A 241 -22.34 4.47 -6.23
CA PHE A 241 -23.32 3.75 -5.42
C PHE A 241 -23.90 2.62 -6.28
N PRO A 242 -23.22 1.45 -6.34
CA PRO A 242 -23.65 0.33 -7.18
C PRO A 242 -25.10 -0.07 -6.94
N VAL A 243 -25.81 -0.48 -8.01
CA VAL A 243 -27.23 -0.82 -7.95
C VAL A 243 -27.46 -2.32 -8.00
N GLU A 244 -26.78 -3.05 -8.89
CA GLU A 244 -26.85 -4.51 -9.00
C GLU A 244 -25.53 -5.21 -8.64
N SER A 245 -24.37 -4.61 -8.95
CA SER A 245 -23.05 -5.19 -8.61
C SER A 245 -22.68 -4.98 -7.14
N PHE A 246 -21.79 -5.83 -6.61
CA PHE A 246 -21.21 -5.75 -5.24
C PHE A 246 -22.18 -5.97 -4.07
N HIS A 247 -23.43 -6.37 -4.33
CA HIS A 247 -24.30 -6.83 -3.24
C HIS A 247 -23.79 -8.16 -2.66
N PRO A 248 -24.05 -8.43 -1.37
CA PRO A 248 -23.74 -9.71 -0.77
C PRO A 248 -24.32 -10.88 -1.58
N LEU A 249 -23.52 -11.94 -1.76
CA LEU A 249 -23.93 -13.15 -2.51
C LEU A 249 -24.97 -13.98 -1.75
N ASP A 250 -24.93 -13.93 -0.42
CA ASP A 250 -25.85 -14.65 0.45
C ASP A 250 -27.06 -13.79 0.81
N ASP A 251 -28.24 -14.43 0.89
CA ASP A 251 -29.50 -13.83 1.38
C ASP A 251 -29.44 -13.43 2.87
N THR A 252 -28.27 -13.47 3.50
CA THR A 252 -28.05 -13.00 4.87
C THR A 252 -28.30 -11.50 4.93
N THR A 253 -29.44 -11.14 5.51
CA THR A 253 -29.78 -9.73 5.75
C THR A 253 -28.76 -9.13 6.70
N LEU A 254 -27.99 -8.16 6.22
CA LEU A 254 -27.04 -7.44 7.08
C LEU A 254 -27.76 -6.76 8.25
N PRO A 255 -27.15 -6.80 9.45
CA PRO A 255 -27.81 -6.28 10.63
C PRO A 255 -27.95 -4.75 10.56
N LEU A 256 -29.16 -4.27 10.86
CA LEU A 256 -29.44 -2.86 11.11
C LEU A 256 -29.48 -2.62 12.61
N PHE A 257 -28.62 -1.74 13.12
CA PHE A 257 -28.58 -1.44 14.55
C PHE A 257 -29.65 -0.40 14.94
N ASP A 258 -30.03 0.47 14.00
CA ASP A 258 -31.14 1.41 14.15
C ASP A 258 -32.17 1.20 13.03
N GLN A 259 -33.41 0.87 13.41
CA GLN A 259 -34.51 0.62 12.47
C GLN A 259 -34.91 1.87 11.66
N ASN A 260 -34.53 3.08 12.09
CA ASN A 260 -34.80 4.31 11.35
C ASN A 260 -33.79 4.56 10.22
N LYS A 261 -32.67 3.84 10.22
CA LYS A 261 -31.58 3.99 9.26
C LYS A 261 -31.69 3.02 8.10
N LYS A 262 -30.86 3.26 7.08
CA LYS A 262 -30.76 2.43 5.89
C LYS A 262 -29.30 2.08 5.62
N LEU A 263 -29.11 0.95 4.94
CA LEU A 263 -27.82 0.54 4.44
C LEU A 263 -27.55 1.20 3.08
N TYR A 264 -26.34 1.71 2.90
CA TYR A 264 -25.86 2.31 1.67
C TYR A 264 -24.58 1.61 1.22
N LEU A 265 -24.64 0.98 0.05
CA LEU A 265 -23.48 0.41 -0.64
C LEU A 265 -22.73 1.53 -1.37
N ILE A 266 -21.45 1.67 -1.05
CA ILE A 266 -20.57 2.69 -1.63
C ILE A 266 -19.28 2.03 -2.09
N ARG A 267 -18.82 2.40 -3.29
CA ARG A 267 -17.62 1.81 -3.91
C ARG A 267 -16.79 2.86 -4.62
N ALA A 268 -15.47 2.73 -4.52
CA ALA A 268 -14.49 3.53 -5.26
C ALA A 268 -13.24 2.71 -5.58
N ALA A 269 -12.50 3.13 -6.61
CA ALA A 269 -11.20 2.56 -6.92
C ALA A 269 -10.20 3.62 -7.40
N LEU A 270 -8.93 3.33 -7.17
CA LEU A 270 -7.77 4.10 -7.59
C LEU A 270 -6.87 3.21 -8.45
N ALA A 271 -7.05 3.30 -9.76
CA ALA A 271 -6.25 2.55 -10.73
C ALA A 271 -4.75 2.87 -10.64
N ASN A 272 -4.46 4.15 -10.38
CA ASN A 272 -3.14 4.76 -10.36
C ASN A 272 -2.37 4.55 -9.05
N GLU A 273 -2.92 3.82 -8.09
CA GLU A 273 -2.24 3.59 -6.82
C GLU A 273 -1.13 2.54 -6.98
N PRO A 274 0.14 2.91 -6.79
CA PRO A 274 1.22 1.94 -6.85
C PRO A 274 1.17 1.05 -5.60
N ILE A 275 1.02 -0.24 -5.81
CA ILE A 275 1.11 -1.21 -4.72
C ILE A 275 2.58 -1.42 -4.37
N CYS A 276 2.90 -1.18 -3.10
CA CYS A 276 4.24 -1.07 -2.55
C CYS A 276 4.47 -2.06 -1.39
N THR A 277 5.74 -2.31 -1.07
CA THR A 277 6.17 -3.14 0.08
C THR A 277 5.57 -2.69 1.42
N GLU A 278 5.28 -1.40 1.50
CA GLU A 278 4.72 -0.68 2.62
C GLU A 278 3.25 -1.02 2.86
N ASN A 279 2.51 -1.59 1.89
CA ASN A 279 1.13 -2.04 2.10
C ASN A 279 1.07 -3.40 2.81
N LEU A 280 2.07 -4.27 2.61
CA LEU A 280 2.12 -5.60 3.24
C LEU A 280 2.44 -5.51 4.74
N THR A 281 3.27 -4.55 5.16
CA THR A 281 3.66 -4.43 6.57
C THR A 281 2.47 -4.14 7.50
N PRO A 282 1.55 -3.21 7.17
CA PRO A 282 0.30 -3.04 7.89
C PRO A 282 -0.59 -4.28 7.87
N LEU A 283 -0.72 -4.97 6.73
CA LEU A 283 -1.50 -6.21 6.62
C LEU A 283 -0.98 -7.27 7.62
N LEU A 284 0.33 -7.52 7.64
CA LEU A 284 0.94 -8.46 8.57
C LEU A 284 0.73 -8.07 10.04
N LYS A 285 0.65 -6.77 10.35
CA LYS A 285 0.39 -6.28 11.71
C LYS A 285 -1.04 -6.55 12.19
N LEU A 286 -1.98 -6.85 11.28
CA LEU A 286 -3.34 -7.24 11.64
C LEU A 286 -3.36 -8.64 12.26
N PHE A 287 -2.48 -9.53 11.82
CA PHE A 287 -2.46 -10.91 12.29
C PHE A 287 -1.81 -11.02 13.69
N PRO A 288 -2.31 -11.92 14.56
CA PRO A 288 -1.79 -12.10 15.92
C PRO A 288 -0.28 -12.35 15.99
N THR A 289 0.23 -13.14 15.04
CA THR A 289 1.63 -13.56 14.96
C THR A 289 2.56 -12.52 14.34
N LYS A 290 2.03 -11.47 13.70
CA LYS A 290 2.78 -10.36 13.09
C LYS A 290 3.93 -10.80 12.18
N GLY A 291 3.77 -11.92 11.46
CA GLY A 291 4.81 -12.48 10.59
C GLY A 291 5.96 -13.19 11.33
N LYS A 292 5.78 -13.59 12.60
CA LYS A 292 6.83 -14.23 13.42
C LYS A 292 6.71 -15.74 13.57
N SER A 293 5.51 -16.29 13.44
CA SER A 293 5.23 -17.73 13.53
C SER A 293 4.14 -18.13 12.54
N GLY A 294 4.04 -19.43 12.24
CA GLY A 294 3.06 -19.93 11.28
C GLY A 294 3.40 -19.57 9.84
N ILE A 295 2.41 -19.68 8.96
CA ILE A 295 2.60 -19.46 7.51
C ILE A 295 2.91 -18.00 7.16
N THR A 296 2.51 -17.05 8.03
CA THR A 296 2.79 -15.62 7.87
C THR A 296 4.29 -15.32 7.79
N THR A 297 5.15 -16.23 8.28
CA THR A 297 6.62 -16.10 8.20
C THR A 297 7.18 -16.10 6.78
N LEU A 298 6.45 -16.70 5.82
CA LEU A 298 6.81 -16.74 4.41
C LEU A 298 6.54 -15.40 3.69
N LEU A 299 5.63 -14.58 4.22
CA LEU A 299 5.21 -13.32 3.60
C LEU A 299 6.31 -12.26 3.75
N ASP A 300 7.10 -12.10 2.69
CA ASP A 300 8.15 -11.09 2.56
C ASP A 300 7.82 -10.11 1.44
N GLY A 301 7.93 -8.81 1.71
CA GLY A 301 7.55 -7.76 0.76
C GLY A 301 8.24 -7.92 -0.60
N HIS A 302 9.54 -8.21 -0.63
CA HIS A 302 10.24 -8.35 -1.91
C HIS A 302 9.72 -9.55 -2.71
N LYS A 303 9.38 -10.66 -2.04
CA LYS A 303 8.88 -11.87 -2.69
C LYS A 303 7.47 -11.69 -3.24
N VAL A 304 6.57 -11.08 -2.44
CA VAL A 304 5.19 -10.81 -2.86
C VAL A 304 5.16 -9.85 -4.04
N PHE A 305 5.88 -8.74 -3.99
CA PHE A 305 5.82 -7.71 -5.04
C PHE A 305 6.71 -8.00 -6.26
N ASP A 306 7.62 -8.97 -6.20
CA ASP A 306 8.35 -9.50 -7.36
C ASP A 306 7.58 -10.59 -8.14
N SER A 307 6.42 -11.04 -7.62
CA SER A 307 5.54 -12.00 -8.28
C SER A 307 5.00 -11.46 -9.61
N SER A 308 4.53 -12.37 -10.49
CA SER A 308 3.96 -11.96 -11.79
C SER A 308 2.56 -11.36 -11.65
N TRP A 309 1.83 -11.82 -10.64
CA TRP A 309 0.54 -11.29 -10.22
C TRP A 309 0.40 -11.53 -8.71
N HIS A 310 -0.20 -10.58 -8.01
CA HIS A 310 -0.60 -10.75 -6.61
C HIS A 310 -1.86 -9.94 -6.29
N SER A 311 -2.62 -10.44 -5.32
CA SER A 311 -3.79 -9.78 -4.73
C SER A 311 -3.72 -9.88 -3.21
N LEU A 312 -3.87 -8.75 -2.54
CA LEU A 312 -4.11 -8.68 -1.10
C LEU A 312 -5.58 -8.30 -0.90
N SER A 313 -6.31 -9.08 -0.12
CA SER A 313 -7.69 -8.79 0.23
C SER A 313 -7.87 -8.72 1.74
N VAL A 314 -8.75 -7.81 2.18
CA VAL A 314 -9.23 -7.75 3.56
C VAL A 314 -10.72 -7.52 3.52
N ASP A 315 -11.45 -8.47 4.08
CA ASP A 315 -12.90 -8.49 4.20
C ASP A 315 -13.30 -8.50 5.65
N ILE A 316 -14.19 -7.58 6.00
CA ILE A 316 -14.76 -7.50 7.34
C ILE A 316 -16.27 -7.49 7.24
N SER A 317 -16.91 -8.41 7.93
CA SER A 317 -18.36 -8.53 8.07
C SER A 317 -18.77 -8.42 9.53
N THR A 318 -20.00 -7.97 9.74
CA THR A 318 -20.64 -7.93 11.06
C THR A 318 -21.78 -8.93 11.08
N ASP A 319 -21.60 -9.99 11.86
CA ASP A 319 -22.54 -11.10 11.96
C ASP A 319 -23.26 -11.01 13.30
N CYS A 320 -24.59 -11.00 13.28
CA CYS A 320 -25.42 -10.91 14.48
C CYS A 320 -26.27 -12.16 14.65
N TYR A 321 -26.33 -12.65 15.88
CA TYR A 321 -27.10 -13.84 16.24
C TYR A 321 -28.47 -13.43 16.77
N GLU A 322 -29.54 -13.80 16.05
CA GLU A 322 -30.92 -13.44 16.41
C GLU A 322 -31.35 -13.91 17.81
N GLN A 323 -30.70 -14.95 18.34
CA GLN A 323 -31.06 -15.56 19.62
C GLN A 323 -30.50 -14.80 20.83
N THR A 324 -29.39 -14.09 20.66
CA THR A 324 -28.64 -13.48 21.78
C THR A 324 -28.57 -11.96 21.71
N ASP A 325 -29.06 -11.34 20.63
CA ASP A 325 -28.88 -9.91 20.32
C ASP A 325 -27.40 -9.46 20.39
N ARG A 326 -26.49 -10.41 20.17
CA ARG A 326 -25.05 -10.19 20.15
C ARG A 326 -24.53 -10.31 18.74
N CYS A 327 -23.52 -9.52 18.45
CA CYS A 327 -22.84 -9.48 17.17
C CYS A 327 -21.35 -9.75 17.34
N SER A 328 -20.72 -10.27 16.30
CA SER A 328 -19.27 -10.42 16.20
C SER A 328 -18.78 -9.86 14.87
N HIS A 329 -17.55 -9.39 14.84
CA HIS A 329 -16.88 -9.04 13.60
C HIS A 329 -16.06 -10.23 13.13
N THR A 330 -16.20 -10.58 11.86
CA THR A 330 -15.39 -11.57 11.17
C THR A 330 -14.45 -10.84 10.22
N LEU A 331 -13.16 -11.15 10.27
CA LEU A 331 -12.17 -10.64 9.31
C LEU A 331 -11.56 -11.82 8.57
N ARG A 332 -11.67 -11.78 7.25
CA ARG A 332 -10.96 -12.68 6.33
C ARG A 332 -9.93 -11.88 5.57
N ALA A 333 -8.72 -12.39 5.45
CA ALA A 333 -7.69 -11.77 4.64
C ALA A 333 -7.00 -12.81 3.77
N HIS A 334 -6.83 -12.46 2.50
CA HIS A 334 -6.20 -13.32 1.52
C HIS A 334 -4.94 -12.66 0.96
N VAL A 335 -3.89 -13.45 0.77
CA VAL A 335 -2.69 -13.04 0.02
C VAL A 335 -2.45 -14.06 -1.07
N ASP A 336 -2.91 -13.75 -2.28
CA ASP A 336 -2.70 -14.57 -3.45
C ASP A 336 -1.51 -14.06 -4.25
N MET A 337 -0.65 -14.96 -4.72
CA MET A 337 0.41 -14.58 -5.65
C MET A 337 0.78 -15.71 -6.61
N VAL A 338 1.20 -15.32 -7.81
CA VAL A 338 1.69 -16.22 -8.86
C VAL A 338 3.16 -15.96 -9.12
N ILE A 339 3.98 -16.98 -8.83
CA ILE A 339 5.43 -16.92 -8.90
C ILE A 339 5.90 -17.76 -10.09
N ASN A 340 6.85 -17.23 -10.88
CA ASN A 340 7.57 -18.05 -11.86
C ASN A 340 8.75 -18.73 -11.16
N VAL A 341 8.68 -20.04 -10.97
CA VAL A 341 9.61 -20.81 -10.13
C VAL A 341 11.07 -20.68 -10.61
N PRO A 342 11.43 -20.98 -11.89
CA PRO A 342 12.80 -20.85 -12.38
C PRO A 342 13.37 -19.44 -12.24
N LYS A 343 12.57 -18.41 -12.54
CA LYS A 343 13.01 -17.01 -12.43
C LYS A 343 13.30 -16.63 -10.99
N THR A 344 12.47 -17.06 -10.05
CA THR A 344 12.64 -16.79 -8.62
C THR A 344 13.85 -17.51 -8.04
N LEU A 345 14.05 -18.78 -8.40
CA LEU A 345 15.23 -19.55 -7.99
C LEU A 345 16.52 -18.91 -8.54
N ALA A 346 16.54 -18.54 -9.83
CA ALA A 346 17.70 -17.88 -10.45
C ALA A 346 18.04 -16.54 -9.78
N ARG A 347 17.03 -15.75 -9.38
CA ARG A 347 17.22 -14.48 -8.66
C ARG A 347 17.65 -14.70 -7.21
N SER A 348 17.23 -15.80 -6.58
CA SER A 348 17.68 -16.20 -5.24
C SER A 348 19.18 -16.55 -5.25
N GLU A 349 19.62 -17.32 -6.25
CA GLU A 349 21.04 -17.66 -6.44
C GLU A 349 21.89 -16.45 -6.88
N ASN A 350 21.35 -15.62 -7.77
CA ASN A 350 22.03 -14.44 -8.32
C ASN A 350 21.14 -13.19 -8.17
N PRO A 351 21.21 -12.48 -7.02
CA PRO A 351 20.41 -11.28 -6.77
C PRO A 351 20.63 -10.17 -7.79
N ILE A 352 21.86 -10.08 -8.33
CA ILE A 352 22.20 -9.20 -9.44
C ILE A 352 22.10 -10.03 -10.72
N PRO A 353 21.16 -9.72 -11.64
CA PRO A 353 21.01 -10.46 -12.89
C PRO A 353 22.32 -10.44 -13.68
N LYS A 354 22.92 -11.62 -13.84
CA LYS A 354 24.07 -11.82 -14.72
C LYS A 354 23.62 -12.67 -15.90
N PRO A 355 24.07 -12.37 -17.12
CA PRO A 355 23.80 -13.24 -18.25
C PRO A 355 24.35 -14.62 -17.95
N LEU A 356 23.59 -15.66 -18.31
CA LEU A 356 24.07 -17.02 -18.23
C LEU A 356 25.34 -17.16 -19.11
N PRO A 357 26.39 -17.83 -18.63
CA PRO A 357 27.52 -18.20 -19.47
C PRO A 357 27.03 -18.96 -20.72
N GLY A 358 27.72 -18.79 -21.85
CA GLY A 358 27.33 -19.41 -23.13
C GLY A 358 27.11 -20.92 -23.03
N ASP A 359 27.93 -21.60 -22.24
CA ASP A 359 27.87 -23.06 -22.03
C ASP A 359 26.61 -23.53 -21.28
N LYS A 360 25.93 -22.62 -20.56
CA LYS A 360 24.69 -22.89 -19.83
C LYS A 360 23.44 -22.43 -20.59
N LEU A 361 23.60 -21.84 -21.79
CA LEU A 361 22.47 -21.46 -22.62
C LEU A 361 21.82 -22.72 -23.21
N ARG A 362 20.52 -22.88 -22.97
CA ARG A 362 19.74 -23.98 -23.53
C ARG A 362 19.27 -23.59 -24.93
N CYS A 363 20.04 -23.96 -25.94
CA CYS A 363 19.79 -23.62 -27.33
C CYS A 363 19.18 -24.79 -28.10
N ASP A 364 18.22 -24.49 -28.97
CA ASP A 364 17.64 -25.41 -29.94
C ASP A 364 18.68 -25.74 -31.02
N LEU A 365 19.17 -26.97 -31.01
CA LEU A 365 20.22 -27.44 -31.92
C LEU A 365 19.69 -27.77 -33.33
N ASP A 366 18.36 -27.82 -33.51
CA ASP A 366 17.74 -28.06 -34.82
C ASP A 366 17.69 -26.78 -35.68
N LYS A 367 17.93 -25.62 -35.06
CA LYS A 367 18.01 -24.31 -35.72
C LYS A 367 19.48 -23.87 -35.88
N PRO A 368 19.77 -22.92 -36.79
CA PRO A 368 21.13 -22.36 -36.93
C PRO A 368 21.64 -21.86 -35.57
N TYR A 369 22.74 -22.46 -35.11
CA TYR A 369 23.38 -22.18 -33.83
C TYR A 369 24.85 -21.84 -34.04
N ASP A 370 25.30 -20.72 -33.48
CA ASP A 370 26.71 -20.33 -33.44
C ASP A 370 27.03 -19.59 -32.12
N ALA A 371 28.24 -19.05 -31.99
CA ALA A 371 28.67 -18.34 -30.79
C ALA A 371 27.86 -17.06 -30.47
N PHE A 372 27.07 -16.56 -31.42
CA PHE A 372 26.27 -15.33 -31.31
C PHE A 372 24.75 -15.57 -31.47
N HIS A 373 24.35 -16.72 -32.02
CA HIS A 373 22.96 -17.08 -32.29
C HIS A 373 22.56 -18.31 -31.50
N CYS A 374 21.65 -18.11 -30.54
CA CYS A 374 21.04 -19.16 -29.74
C CYS A 374 19.52 -18.97 -29.73
N PHE A 375 18.79 -19.88 -30.37
CA PHE A 375 17.35 -19.96 -30.22
C PHE A 375 17.04 -20.66 -28.90
N GLN A 376 16.58 -19.92 -27.89
CA GLN A 376 16.39 -20.45 -26.55
C GLN A 376 15.27 -21.49 -26.50
N LEU A 377 15.54 -22.61 -25.84
CA LEU A 377 14.53 -23.60 -25.46
C LEU A 377 13.72 -23.11 -24.25
N PRO A 378 12.46 -23.56 -24.08
CA PRO A 378 11.67 -23.33 -22.87
C PRO A 378 12.40 -23.84 -21.63
N TYR A 379 12.05 -23.35 -20.43
CA TYR A 379 12.61 -23.81 -19.14
C TYR A 379 12.57 -25.33 -18.96
N GLU A 380 13.43 -25.86 -18.08
CA GLU A 380 13.45 -27.28 -17.76
C GLU A 380 12.12 -27.69 -17.13
N THR A 381 11.66 -28.87 -17.50
CA THR A 381 10.40 -29.44 -17.01
C THR A 381 10.63 -30.42 -15.86
N GLU A 382 11.85 -30.91 -15.68
CA GLU A 382 12.21 -31.73 -14.52
C GLU A 382 12.79 -30.80 -13.45
N GLY A 383 12.37 -30.95 -12.20
CA GLY A 383 12.88 -30.08 -11.14
C GLY A 383 12.41 -30.48 -9.76
N SER A 384 13.24 -30.12 -8.78
CA SER A 384 12.88 -30.20 -7.37
C SER A 384 13.27 -28.91 -6.67
N TYR A 385 12.42 -28.41 -5.78
CA TYR A 385 12.65 -27.17 -5.05
C TYR A 385 11.90 -27.18 -3.73
N SER A 386 12.28 -26.29 -2.81
CA SER A 386 11.54 -26.10 -1.55
C SER A 386 10.92 -24.71 -1.46
N LEU A 387 9.90 -24.55 -0.61
CA LEU A 387 9.29 -23.25 -0.33
C LEU A 387 10.32 -22.25 0.18
N SER A 388 11.24 -22.67 1.05
CA SER A 388 12.27 -21.76 1.55
C SER A 388 13.22 -21.23 0.48
N GLN A 389 13.44 -21.95 -0.62
CA GLN A 389 14.21 -21.43 -1.75
C GLN A 389 13.46 -20.33 -2.51
N LEU A 390 12.13 -20.43 -2.57
CA LEU A 390 11.26 -19.45 -3.21
C LEU A 390 11.08 -18.19 -2.34
N PHE A 391 10.72 -18.37 -1.07
CA PHE A 391 10.40 -17.29 -0.13
C PHE A 391 11.61 -16.78 0.66
N GLY A 392 12.73 -17.51 0.66
CA GLY A 392 13.97 -17.15 1.38
C GLY A 392 13.93 -17.46 2.89
N LYS A 393 12.84 -18.05 3.40
CA LYS A 393 12.62 -18.38 4.81
C LYS A 393 11.89 -19.71 4.93
N GLN A 394 12.16 -20.45 6.01
CA GLN A 394 11.39 -21.62 6.41
C GLN A 394 10.23 -21.21 7.33
N ILE A 395 9.19 -22.05 7.36
CA ILE A 395 8.02 -21.85 8.20
C ILE A 395 8.44 -22.05 9.67
N GLN A 396 8.13 -21.06 10.51
CA GLN A 396 8.46 -21.09 11.94
C GLN A 396 7.28 -21.64 12.75
N GLY A 397 7.21 -22.97 12.88
CA GLY A 397 6.16 -23.67 13.64
C GLY A 397 4.74 -23.34 13.19
N SER A 398 3.78 -23.70 14.04
CA SER A 398 2.36 -23.32 13.95
C SER A 398 2.10 -21.96 14.61
N SER A 399 0.90 -21.40 14.40
CA SER A 399 0.40 -20.30 15.21
C SER A 399 0.02 -20.78 16.60
N LEU A 400 0.79 -20.36 17.62
CA LEU A 400 0.56 -20.72 19.03
C LEU A 400 -0.71 -20.11 19.65
N MET A 401 -1.41 -19.24 18.91
CA MET A 401 -2.63 -18.54 19.37
C MET A 401 -3.90 -19.13 18.76
N SER A 402 -3.76 -19.97 17.74
CA SER A 402 -4.83 -20.52 16.91
C SER A 402 -5.49 -21.72 17.59
N GLU A 403 -6.81 -21.85 17.52
CA GLU A 403 -7.55 -23.04 17.96
C GLU A 403 -7.20 -24.28 17.12
N GLU A 404 -6.96 -24.06 15.82
CA GLU A 404 -6.57 -25.10 14.87
C GLU A 404 -5.08 -24.97 14.51
N PRO A 405 -4.35 -26.09 14.30
CA PRO A 405 -2.97 -26.00 13.82
C PRO A 405 -2.95 -25.36 12.43
N SER A 406 -1.97 -24.49 12.18
CA SER A 406 -1.76 -23.89 10.86
C SER A 406 -1.58 -25.01 9.82
N GLN A 407 -2.30 -24.92 8.70
CA GLN A 407 -2.36 -25.99 7.69
C GLN A 407 -1.73 -25.54 6.37
N VAL A 408 -0.98 -26.44 5.72
CA VAL A 408 -0.45 -26.23 4.36
C VAL A 408 -0.92 -27.35 3.45
N CYS A 409 -1.71 -27.04 2.44
CA CYS A 409 -2.22 -28.00 1.46
C CYS A 409 -1.63 -27.75 0.09
N VAL A 410 -1.31 -28.84 -0.63
CA VAL A 410 -0.75 -28.76 -1.98
C VAL A 410 -1.63 -29.52 -2.96
N GLU A 411 -2.18 -28.78 -3.93
CA GLU A 411 -2.93 -29.33 -5.05
C GLU A 411 -1.98 -29.69 -6.19
N ILE A 412 -1.64 -30.97 -6.33
CA ILE A 412 -0.70 -31.46 -7.33
C ILE A 412 -1.28 -32.60 -8.19
N ALA A 413 -0.74 -32.77 -9.39
CA ALA A 413 -1.05 -33.90 -10.27
C ALA A 413 -0.26 -35.17 -9.86
N ASP A 414 -0.64 -36.33 -10.39
CA ASP A 414 -0.07 -37.64 -10.03
C ASP A 414 1.45 -37.76 -10.24
N ASN A 415 2.04 -36.94 -11.13
CA ASN A 415 3.46 -36.96 -11.45
C ASN A 415 4.31 -36.05 -10.54
N TRP A 416 3.67 -35.38 -9.57
CA TRP A 416 4.33 -34.56 -8.56
C TRP A 416 4.33 -35.28 -7.22
N ASN A 417 5.42 -35.11 -6.48
CA ASN A 417 5.50 -35.49 -5.08
C ASN A 417 5.65 -34.23 -4.22
N SER A 418 4.91 -34.18 -3.11
CA SER A 418 5.07 -33.14 -2.09
C SER A 418 5.39 -33.78 -0.74
N PHE A 419 6.31 -33.16 0.00
CA PHE A 419 6.76 -33.64 1.30
C PHE A 419 6.92 -32.49 2.27
N ILE A 420 6.52 -32.67 3.53
CA ILE A 420 6.93 -31.79 4.61
C ILE A 420 8.29 -32.23 5.15
N GLN A 421 9.24 -31.29 5.16
CA GLN A 421 10.57 -31.48 5.69
C GLN A 421 10.63 -30.97 7.13
N VAL A 422 10.95 -31.87 8.07
CA VAL A 422 11.11 -31.56 9.50
C VAL A 422 12.43 -32.16 9.98
N ASN A 423 13.33 -31.34 10.53
CA ASN A 423 14.66 -31.77 11.01
C ASN A 423 15.46 -32.61 9.98
N GLY A 424 15.29 -32.33 8.69
CA GLY A 424 15.98 -33.04 7.60
C GLY A 424 15.31 -34.34 7.13
N SER A 425 14.27 -34.81 7.82
CA SER A 425 13.43 -35.94 7.36
C SER A 425 12.23 -35.45 6.54
N LEU A 426 11.89 -36.19 5.49
CA LEU A 426 10.73 -35.94 4.63
C LEU A 426 9.55 -36.82 5.06
N PHE A 427 8.37 -36.24 5.17
CA PHE A 427 7.12 -36.92 5.46
C PHE A 427 6.08 -36.60 4.39
N ALA A 428 5.29 -37.60 4.00
CA ALA A 428 4.17 -37.45 3.07
C ALA A 428 2.85 -37.70 3.80
N THR A 429 1.78 -37.08 3.31
CA THR A 429 0.39 -37.37 3.69
C THR A 429 -0.36 -37.88 2.47
N THR A 430 -1.50 -38.54 2.68
CA THR A 430 -2.28 -39.12 1.58
C THR A 430 -3.01 -38.07 0.73
N ASP A 431 -3.29 -36.92 1.33
CA ASP A 431 -4.06 -35.81 0.79
C ASP A 431 -3.17 -34.60 0.45
N ASN A 432 -1.84 -34.69 0.63
CA ASN A 432 -0.90 -33.59 0.49
C ASN A 432 -1.24 -32.34 1.34
N CYS A 433 -1.99 -32.54 2.42
CA CYS A 433 -2.24 -31.54 3.45
C CYS A 433 -1.40 -31.85 4.68
N PHE A 434 -0.70 -30.84 5.18
CA PHE A 434 0.25 -30.95 6.28
C PHE A 434 -0.14 -30.00 7.42
N GLU A 435 -0.33 -30.56 8.61
CA GLU A 435 -0.48 -29.78 9.83
C GLU A 435 0.89 -29.40 10.38
N LEU A 436 1.08 -28.11 10.62
CA LEU A 436 2.34 -27.58 11.15
C LEU A 436 2.47 -27.92 12.63
N LYS A 437 3.67 -28.32 13.04
CA LYS A 437 3.96 -28.68 14.44
C LYS A 437 4.49 -27.49 15.21
N ASP A 438 4.13 -27.42 16.49
CA ASP A 438 4.55 -26.33 17.37
C ASP A 438 6.08 -26.24 17.48
N PHE A 439 6.60 -25.01 17.40
CA PHE A 439 8.00 -24.62 17.64
C PHE A 439 9.08 -25.22 16.72
N GLN A 440 8.74 -26.08 15.76
CA GLN A 440 9.72 -26.66 14.84
C GLN A 440 9.80 -25.89 13.53
N GLN A 441 11.00 -25.74 12.98
CA GLN A 441 11.18 -25.23 11.63
C GLN A 441 10.78 -26.31 10.62
N GLN A 442 9.90 -25.93 9.70
CA GLN A 442 9.34 -26.83 8.70
C GLN A 442 9.45 -26.18 7.32
N ASP A 443 9.60 -27.01 6.30
CA ASP A 443 9.64 -26.59 4.90
C ASP A 443 8.81 -27.57 4.06
N ILE A 444 8.36 -27.13 2.88
CA ILE A 444 7.67 -28.00 1.94
C ILE A 444 8.58 -28.21 0.74
N TYR A 445 8.82 -29.47 0.41
CA TYR A 445 9.67 -29.91 -0.69
C TYR A 445 8.81 -30.49 -1.82
N PHE A 446 9.08 -30.05 -3.04
CA PHE A 446 8.42 -30.48 -4.26
C PHE A 446 9.40 -31.20 -5.17
N GLU A 447 8.92 -32.24 -5.84
CA GLU A 447 9.66 -32.98 -6.86
C GLU A 447 8.72 -33.34 -8.01
N SER A 448 9.12 -33.08 -9.25
CA SER A 448 8.38 -33.49 -10.44
C SER A 448 9.31 -33.81 -11.59
N ASN A 449 8.92 -34.82 -12.36
CA ASN A 449 9.53 -35.18 -13.64
C ASN A 449 9.00 -34.32 -14.82
N ASN A 450 7.87 -33.63 -14.65
CA ASN A 450 7.28 -32.78 -15.67
C ASN A 450 6.40 -31.71 -15.03
N THR A 451 6.97 -30.53 -14.82
CA THR A 451 6.31 -29.38 -14.21
C THR A 451 5.19 -28.77 -15.06
N ASN A 452 5.03 -29.20 -16.32
CA ASN A 452 3.90 -28.79 -17.16
C ASN A 452 2.67 -29.68 -16.99
N GLU A 453 2.84 -30.90 -16.48
CA GLU A 453 1.72 -31.75 -16.08
C GLU A 453 1.25 -31.24 -14.72
N VAL A 454 0.12 -30.54 -14.72
CA VAL A 454 -0.49 -29.92 -13.54
C VAL A 454 -1.95 -30.35 -13.44
N VAL A 455 -2.57 -30.08 -12.30
CA VAL A 455 -4.00 -30.32 -12.09
C VAL A 455 -4.80 -29.58 -13.16
N ASP A 456 -5.87 -30.21 -13.65
CA ASP A 456 -6.73 -29.62 -14.67
C ASP A 456 -7.23 -28.25 -14.24
N VAL A 457 -7.11 -27.31 -15.18
CA VAL A 457 -7.44 -25.90 -14.97
C VAL A 457 -8.94 -25.70 -15.16
N GLU A 458 -9.61 -25.10 -14.17
CA GLU A 458 -11.03 -24.80 -14.27
C GLU A 458 -11.29 -23.73 -15.35
N PRO A 459 -12.20 -23.99 -16.31
CA PRO A 459 -12.44 -23.07 -17.41
C PRO A 459 -13.17 -21.82 -16.95
N VAL A 460 -12.76 -20.67 -17.49
CA VAL A 460 -13.39 -19.38 -17.20
C VAL A 460 -14.76 -19.32 -17.87
N PRO A 461 -15.82 -18.85 -17.17
CA PRO A 461 -17.16 -18.77 -17.75
C PRO A 461 -17.26 -17.78 -18.92
N VAL A 462 -16.51 -16.68 -18.88
CA VAL A 462 -16.52 -15.65 -19.92
C VAL A 462 -15.18 -14.89 -19.95
N TYR A 463 -14.68 -14.56 -21.13
CA TYR A 463 -13.54 -13.64 -21.29
C TYR A 463 -14.05 -12.26 -21.65
N VAL A 464 -13.60 -11.23 -20.93
CA VAL A 464 -13.97 -9.85 -21.20
C VAL A 464 -12.72 -9.00 -21.33
N SER A 465 -12.63 -8.26 -22.42
CA SER A 465 -11.55 -7.30 -22.65
C SER A 465 -12.12 -5.95 -23.04
N ARG A 466 -11.42 -4.88 -22.70
CA ARG A 466 -11.80 -3.51 -23.07
C ARG A 466 -10.64 -2.78 -23.68
N SER A 467 -10.93 -1.86 -24.60
CA SER A 467 -9.94 -1.10 -25.34
C SER A 467 -10.47 0.28 -25.71
N LEU A 468 -9.58 1.26 -25.75
CA LEU A 468 -9.90 2.58 -26.28
C LEU A 468 -9.77 2.56 -27.81
N THR A 469 -10.70 3.24 -28.49
CA THR A 469 -10.74 3.38 -29.94
C THR A 469 -10.78 4.87 -30.34
N GLY A 470 -10.58 5.14 -31.63
CA GLY A 470 -10.57 6.50 -32.17
C GLY A 470 -9.17 7.13 -32.22
N TYR A 471 -9.09 8.28 -32.86
CA TYR A 471 -7.85 9.06 -33.03
C TYR A 471 -8.07 10.51 -32.59
N GLY A 472 -7.03 11.12 -32.01
CA GLY A 472 -7.04 12.51 -31.59
C GLY A 472 -7.20 12.74 -30.08
N GLN A 473 -7.25 14.01 -29.69
CA GLN A 473 -7.29 14.45 -28.30
C GLN A 473 -8.66 14.97 -27.84
N ASP A 474 -9.64 15.08 -28.74
CA ASP A 474 -10.97 15.61 -28.43
C ASP A 474 -12.02 14.51 -28.24
N ARG A 475 -11.95 13.45 -29.05
CA ARG A 475 -12.91 12.34 -29.05
C ARG A 475 -12.21 11.00 -28.94
N GLY A 476 -12.95 10.01 -28.46
CA GLY A 476 -12.55 8.62 -28.43
C GLY A 476 -13.76 7.70 -28.48
N GLY A 477 -13.50 6.41 -28.44
CA GLY A 477 -14.52 5.40 -28.19
C GLY A 477 -14.02 4.38 -27.19
N LEU A 478 -14.95 3.71 -26.54
CA LEU A 478 -14.68 2.53 -25.74
C LEU A 478 -15.25 1.33 -26.47
N ARG A 479 -14.48 0.25 -26.52
CA ARG A 479 -14.87 -1.03 -27.10
C ARG A 479 -14.65 -2.12 -26.08
N THR A 480 -15.72 -2.84 -25.74
CA THR A 480 -15.71 -3.98 -24.83
C THR A 480 -16.07 -5.25 -25.59
N VAL A 481 -15.24 -6.28 -25.50
CA VAL A 481 -15.43 -7.58 -26.15
C VAL A 481 -15.75 -8.61 -25.09
N PHE A 482 -16.84 -9.34 -25.30
CA PHE A 482 -17.27 -10.48 -24.52
C PHE A 482 -17.10 -11.74 -25.37
N VAL A 483 -16.42 -12.75 -24.84
CA VAL A 483 -16.26 -14.06 -25.46
C VAL A 483 -16.84 -15.10 -24.52
N ASN A 484 -17.89 -15.79 -24.94
CA ASN A 484 -18.45 -16.91 -24.22
C ASN A 484 -17.91 -18.22 -24.83
N PRO A 485 -16.97 -18.92 -24.16
CA PRO A 485 -16.42 -20.18 -24.64
C PRO A 485 -17.30 -21.40 -24.31
N GLN A 486 -18.40 -21.21 -23.58
CA GLN A 486 -19.26 -22.28 -23.09
C GLN A 486 -20.37 -22.61 -24.10
N ASP A 487 -20.92 -23.83 -23.98
CA ASP A 487 -22.07 -24.31 -24.76
C ASP A 487 -23.41 -23.78 -24.24
N GLU A 488 -23.41 -23.06 -23.11
CA GLU A 488 -24.58 -22.44 -22.50
C GLU A 488 -24.47 -20.90 -22.52
N PRO A 489 -25.60 -20.17 -22.55
CA PRO A 489 -25.59 -18.72 -22.44
C PRO A 489 -25.10 -18.28 -21.06
N VAL A 490 -24.34 -17.19 -21.02
CA VAL A 490 -23.81 -16.62 -19.77
C VAL A 490 -24.50 -15.29 -19.49
N THR A 491 -25.14 -15.17 -18.33
CA THR A 491 -25.77 -13.92 -17.88
C THR A 491 -24.85 -13.23 -16.88
N LEU A 492 -24.50 -11.98 -17.15
CA LEU A 492 -23.58 -11.19 -16.34
C LEU A 492 -24.05 -9.75 -16.15
N ILE A 493 -23.58 -9.13 -15.06
CA ILE A 493 -23.68 -7.69 -14.81
C ILE A 493 -22.34 -7.08 -15.20
N TYR A 494 -22.40 -6.07 -16.05
CA TYR A 494 -21.27 -5.22 -16.38
C TYR A 494 -21.37 -3.91 -15.60
N PHE A 495 -20.36 -3.61 -14.79
CA PHE A 495 -20.23 -2.37 -14.03
C PHE A 495 -19.04 -1.56 -14.56
N GLU A 496 -19.29 -0.29 -14.89
CA GLU A 496 -18.26 0.66 -15.32
C GLU A 496 -18.40 1.99 -14.58
N SER A 497 -17.29 2.45 -14.05
CA SER A 497 -17.13 3.80 -13.52
C SER A 497 -16.08 4.53 -14.36
N LEU A 498 -16.47 5.61 -15.02
CA LEU A 498 -15.58 6.41 -15.87
C LEU A 498 -15.43 7.82 -15.27
N PRO A 499 -14.21 8.39 -15.27
CA PRO A 499 -13.98 9.75 -14.78
C PRO A 499 -14.86 10.77 -15.47
N TRP A 500 -15.19 11.85 -14.76
CA TRP A 500 -16.10 12.90 -15.27
C TRP A 500 -15.62 13.59 -16.55
N PHE A 501 -14.32 13.54 -16.84
CA PHE A 501 -13.73 14.07 -18.07
C PHE A 501 -13.86 13.13 -19.29
N MET A 502 -14.46 11.94 -19.13
CA MET A 502 -14.89 11.06 -20.21
C MET A 502 -16.42 11.14 -20.37
N ARG A 503 -16.88 11.96 -21.31
CA ARG A 503 -18.31 12.19 -21.52
C ARG A 503 -18.87 11.21 -22.54
N ILE A 504 -19.55 10.18 -22.07
CA ILE A 504 -20.05 9.10 -22.93
C ILE A 504 -21.34 9.47 -23.66
N TYR A 505 -21.50 8.93 -24.88
CA TYR A 505 -22.72 9.03 -25.67
C TYR A 505 -23.38 7.66 -25.79
N LEU A 506 -24.27 7.31 -24.86
CA LEU A 506 -25.00 6.04 -24.93
C LEU A 506 -25.85 5.88 -26.20
N SER A 507 -26.26 6.98 -26.84
CA SER A 507 -26.93 6.95 -28.14
C SER A 507 -26.09 6.38 -29.28
N THR A 508 -24.77 6.28 -29.09
CA THR A 508 -23.83 5.69 -30.06
C THR A 508 -23.47 4.24 -29.71
N MET A 509 -24.05 3.70 -28.64
CA MET A 509 -23.82 2.31 -28.23
C MET A 509 -24.38 1.37 -29.28
N HIS A 510 -23.53 0.50 -29.82
CA HIS A 510 -23.92 -0.48 -30.82
C HIS A 510 -23.08 -1.75 -30.70
N LEU A 511 -23.61 -2.83 -31.29
CA LEU A 511 -22.87 -4.07 -31.48
C LEU A 511 -22.02 -3.94 -32.75
N GLU A 512 -20.73 -4.24 -32.67
CA GLU A 512 -19.86 -4.30 -33.84
C GLU A 512 -20.13 -5.56 -34.66
N ASN A 513 -20.12 -5.41 -35.98
CA ASN A 513 -20.22 -6.53 -36.91
C ASN A 513 -18.90 -7.31 -36.90
N ASN A 514 -18.91 -8.49 -36.27
CA ASN A 514 -17.80 -9.45 -36.30
C ASN A 514 -18.25 -10.71 -37.08
N PRO A 515 -17.41 -11.31 -37.95
CA PRO A 515 -17.71 -12.60 -38.58
C PRO A 515 -18.07 -13.73 -37.60
N GLN A 516 -17.65 -13.64 -36.34
CA GLN A 516 -18.00 -14.59 -35.26
C GLN A 516 -19.27 -14.19 -34.47
N SER A 517 -19.83 -13.01 -34.74
CA SER A 517 -21.13 -12.60 -34.19
C SER A 517 -22.25 -13.16 -35.06
N PRO A 518 -23.34 -13.68 -34.47
CA PRO A 518 -24.52 -14.06 -35.24
C PRO A 518 -25.12 -12.84 -35.97
N ALA A 519 -25.35 -12.95 -37.28
CA ALA A 519 -25.73 -11.82 -38.14
C ALA A 519 -27.10 -11.16 -37.84
N ASN A 520 -27.87 -11.69 -36.90
CA ASN A 520 -29.25 -11.26 -36.59
C ASN A 520 -29.47 -10.82 -35.14
N ILE A 521 -28.42 -10.66 -34.33
CA ILE A 521 -28.58 -10.24 -32.92
C ILE A 521 -28.47 -8.73 -32.83
N SER A 522 -29.51 -8.10 -32.28
CA SER A 522 -29.49 -6.68 -31.93
C SER A 522 -29.06 -6.48 -30.48
N LEU A 523 -28.66 -5.26 -30.13
CA LEU A 523 -28.26 -4.91 -28.78
C LEU A 523 -29.41 -5.07 -27.77
N ASP A 524 -30.64 -4.81 -28.20
CA ASP A 524 -31.85 -4.92 -27.39
C ASP A 524 -32.22 -6.38 -27.07
N ASP A 525 -31.75 -7.34 -27.88
CA ASP A 525 -32.00 -8.77 -27.64
C ASP A 525 -31.12 -9.33 -26.50
N ILE A 526 -29.96 -8.71 -26.25
CA ILE A 526 -28.96 -9.18 -25.27
C ILE A 526 -28.96 -8.35 -23.99
N LEU A 527 -29.31 -7.07 -24.05
CA LEU A 527 -29.40 -6.18 -22.89
C LEU A 527 -30.74 -6.36 -22.17
N GLN A 528 -30.70 -6.78 -20.92
CA GLN A 528 -31.89 -7.00 -20.09
C GLN A 528 -32.28 -5.76 -19.28
N SER A 529 -31.29 -5.10 -18.66
CA SER A 529 -31.47 -3.89 -17.88
C SER A 529 -30.28 -2.96 -18.08
N THR A 530 -30.49 -1.66 -17.92
CA THR A 530 -29.42 -0.65 -17.96
C THR A 530 -29.72 0.43 -16.94
N TYR A 531 -28.75 0.66 -16.06
CA TYR A 531 -28.70 1.78 -15.15
C TYR A 531 -27.59 2.74 -15.59
N TYR A 532 -27.94 4.01 -15.77
CA TYR A 532 -27.00 5.03 -16.18
C TYR A 532 -27.15 6.28 -15.34
N MET A 533 -26.04 6.69 -14.74
CA MET A 533 -25.91 7.94 -14.02
C MET A 533 -24.80 8.76 -14.69
N PRO A 534 -25.14 9.87 -15.38
CA PRO A 534 -24.17 10.67 -16.11
C PRO A 534 -23.17 11.35 -15.17
N ALA A 535 -21.92 11.49 -15.61
CA ALA A 535 -20.92 12.29 -14.92
C ALA A 535 -21.40 13.72 -14.64
N ALA A 536 -20.90 14.30 -13.55
CA ALA A 536 -20.95 15.74 -13.33
C ALA A 536 -19.54 16.23 -13.02
N ASP A 537 -19.12 17.29 -13.72
CA ASP A 537 -17.76 17.82 -13.69
C ASP A 537 -17.26 17.99 -12.24
N ARG A 538 -16.17 17.29 -11.87
CA ARG A 538 -15.52 17.32 -10.54
C ARG A 538 -16.39 16.88 -9.36
N VAL A 539 -17.63 16.44 -9.59
CA VAL A 539 -18.57 16.07 -8.53
C VAL A 539 -18.79 14.57 -8.45
N ARG A 540 -18.95 13.90 -9.60
CA ARG A 540 -19.19 12.44 -9.66
C ARG A 540 -18.73 11.83 -10.98
N PRO A 541 -18.31 10.55 -10.99
CA PRO A 541 -18.00 9.84 -12.22
C PRO A 541 -19.27 9.51 -13.01
N THR A 542 -19.09 9.07 -14.24
CA THR A 542 -20.12 8.33 -14.97
C THR A 542 -20.22 6.94 -14.37
N HIS A 543 -21.44 6.52 -14.03
CA HIS A 543 -21.72 5.18 -13.51
C HIS A 543 -22.69 4.50 -14.47
N LEU A 544 -22.22 3.41 -15.09
CA LEU A 544 -22.96 2.60 -16.05
C LEU A 544 -22.99 1.16 -15.55
N GLU A 545 -24.19 0.63 -15.38
CA GLU A 545 -24.42 -0.78 -15.12
C GLU A 545 -25.39 -1.33 -16.17
N TYR A 546 -25.11 -2.51 -16.70
CA TYR A 546 -26.09 -3.22 -17.51
C TYR A 546 -25.98 -4.71 -17.33
N ARG A 547 -27.13 -5.38 -17.39
CA ARG A 547 -27.25 -6.82 -17.38
C ARG A 547 -27.32 -7.32 -18.82
N ILE A 548 -26.43 -8.21 -19.18
CA ILE A 548 -26.30 -8.73 -20.54
C ILE A 548 -26.20 -10.25 -20.54
N THR A 549 -26.86 -10.88 -21.50
CA THR A 549 -26.76 -12.33 -21.74
C THR A 549 -25.98 -12.59 -23.01
N ILE A 550 -24.84 -13.26 -22.88
CA ILE A 550 -23.95 -13.61 -24.00
C ILE A 550 -24.28 -15.04 -24.45
N PRO A 551 -24.75 -15.25 -25.70
CA PRO A 551 -25.06 -16.59 -26.21
C PRO A 551 -23.84 -17.52 -26.22
N ALA A 552 -24.11 -18.82 -26.16
CA ALA A 552 -23.10 -19.87 -26.22
C ALA A 552 -22.18 -19.76 -27.44
N ASN A 553 -20.88 -20.00 -27.27
CA ASN A 553 -19.87 -20.00 -28.34
C ASN A 553 -19.88 -18.74 -29.24
N THR A 554 -20.16 -17.56 -28.66
CA THR A 554 -20.18 -16.29 -29.41
C THR A 554 -19.14 -15.29 -28.90
N THR A 555 -18.70 -14.42 -29.80
CA THR A 555 -17.88 -13.25 -29.48
C THR A 555 -18.65 -11.99 -29.86
N LEU A 556 -19.02 -11.19 -28.86
CA LEU A 556 -19.78 -9.96 -29.03
C LEU A 556 -18.90 -8.76 -28.66
N ALA A 557 -18.94 -7.70 -29.46
CA ALA A 557 -18.21 -6.47 -29.18
C ALA A 557 -19.18 -5.29 -29.13
N VAL A 558 -19.26 -4.65 -27.97
CA VAL A 558 -20.09 -3.48 -27.71
C VAL A 558 -19.19 -2.26 -27.74
N SER A 559 -19.55 -1.25 -28.53
CA SER A 559 -18.78 -0.01 -28.61
C SER A 559 -19.66 1.22 -28.50
N TYR A 560 -19.10 2.28 -27.90
CA TYR A 560 -19.72 3.60 -27.82
C TYR A 560 -18.66 4.69 -27.85
N GLN A 561 -19.06 5.90 -28.24
CA GLN A 561 -18.19 7.07 -28.35
C GLN A 561 -18.22 7.91 -27.07
N PHE A 562 -17.14 8.63 -26.82
CA PHE A 562 -17.06 9.62 -25.75
C PHE A 562 -16.21 10.83 -26.17
N ASP A 563 -16.48 11.97 -25.54
CA ASP A 563 -15.65 13.17 -25.64
C ASP A 563 -14.71 13.29 -24.44
N LYS A 564 -13.53 13.85 -24.70
CA LYS A 564 -12.49 14.16 -23.70
C LYS A 564 -12.65 15.62 -23.26
N SER A 565 -12.91 15.83 -21.98
CA SER A 565 -13.01 17.18 -21.42
C SER A 565 -11.62 17.76 -21.12
N LEU A 566 -11.47 19.08 -21.32
CA LEU A 566 -10.27 19.79 -20.92
C LEU A 566 -10.17 19.88 -19.39
N LEU A 567 -8.99 19.57 -18.88
CA LEU A 567 -8.65 19.67 -17.47
C LEU A 567 -7.96 21.00 -17.16
N GLN A 568 -8.08 21.43 -15.92
CA GLN A 568 -7.29 22.53 -15.38
C GLN A 568 -5.83 22.08 -15.19
N TYR A 569 -4.91 23.03 -15.22
CA TYR A 569 -3.47 22.77 -15.03
C TYR A 569 -3.19 21.93 -13.77
N ALA A 570 -3.85 22.24 -12.65
CA ALA A 570 -3.64 21.56 -11.37
C ALA A 570 -4.26 20.16 -11.29
N GLU A 571 -5.05 19.75 -12.29
CA GLU A 571 -5.70 18.43 -12.34
C GLU A 571 -4.85 17.39 -13.07
N TYR A 572 -3.77 17.80 -13.74
CA TYR A 572 -2.84 16.87 -14.36
C TYR A 572 -1.94 16.21 -13.31
N PRO A 573 -1.63 14.92 -13.46
CA PRO A 573 -0.60 14.29 -12.65
C PRO A 573 0.76 14.94 -12.91
N PRO A 574 1.74 14.80 -11.98
CA PRO A 574 3.08 15.36 -12.14
C PRO A 574 3.76 14.99 -13.47
N ASP A 575 3.51 13.79 -13.97
CA ASP A 575 3.85 13.38 -15.34
C ASP A 575 2.60 13.31 -16.21
N ALA A 576 2.24 14.46 -16.80
CA ALA A 576 1.08 14.57 -17.67
C ALA A 576 1.21 13.76 -18.98
N ASN A 577 2.43 13.41 -19.40
CA ASN A 577 2.67 12.67 -20.64
C ASN A 577 2.42 11.17 -20.47
N HIS A 578 2.45 10.66 -19.24
CA HIS A 578 2.07 9.28 -18.94
C HIS A 578 0.61 9.00 -19.32
N GLY A 579 -0.28 9.97 -19.09
CA GLY A 579 -1.71 9.84 -19.30
C GLY A 579 -2.47 9.51 -18.01
N PHE A 580 -3.76 9.26 -18.15
CA PHE A 580 -4.68 8.99 -17.04
C PHE A 580 -5.08 7.53 -17.06
N GLU A 581 -4.79 6.83 -15.96
CA GLU A 581 -5.28 5.47 -15.77
C GLU A 581 -6.76 5.48 -15.40
N ILE A 582 -7.54 4.71 -16.15
CA ILE A 582 -8.96 4.49 -15.95
C ILE A 582 -9.12 3.13 -15.27
N GLU A 583 -9.84 3.13 -14.15
CA GLU A 583 -10.14 1.94 -13.37
C GLU A 583 -10.80 0.85 -14.19
N SER A 584 -10.61 -0.41 -13.78
CA SER A 584 -11.16 -1.60 -14.42
C SER A 584 -12.69 -1.63 -14.39
N ALA A 585 -13.30 -2.11 -15.49
CA ALA A 585 -14.69 -2.55 -15.46
C ALA A 585 -14.82 -3.83 -14.64
N VAL A 586 -15.90 -3.97 -13.88
CA VAL A 586 -16.18 -5.14 -13.04
C VAL A 586 -17.30 -5.95 -13.67
N ILE A 587 -17.04 -7.24 -13.87
CA ILE A 587 -17.97 -8.18 -14.48
C ILE A 587 -18.32 -9.21 -13.43
N THR A 588 -19.61 -9.30 -13.11
CA THR A 588 -20.14 -10.29 -12.18
C THR A 588 -21.04 -11.24 -12.96
N VAL A 589 -20.57 -12.47 -13.18
CA VAL A 589 -21.34 -13.55 -13.77
C VAL A 589 -22.32 -14.08 -12.73
N ILE A 590 -23.58 -14.21 -13.13
CA ILE A 590 -24.66 -14.72 -12.27
C ILE A 590 -24.98 -16.17 -12.62
N GLU A 591 -25.07 -16.46 -13.91
CA GLU A 591 -25.34 -17.80 -14.45
C GLU A 591 -24.35 -18.11 -15.57
N PRO A 592 -23.85 -19.36 -15.68
CA PRO A 592 -24.24 -20.56 -14.92
C PRO A 592 -23.53 -20.72 -13.56
N THR A 593 -22.46 -19.98 -13.30
CA THR A 593 -21.71 -20.04 -12.04
C THR A 593 -21.33 -18.64 -11.60
N THR A 594 -21.50 -18.35 -10.31
CA THR A 594 -21.11 -17.07 -9.73
C THR A 594 -19.60 -16.87 -9.84
N TYR A 595 -19.20 -15.83 -10.57
CA TYR A 595 -17.80 -15.54 -10.82
C TYR A 595 -17.63 -14.04 -11.04
N GLN A 596 -16.60 -13.45 -10.46
CA GLN A 596 -16.28 -12.05 -10.63
C GLN A 596 -14.92 -11.88 -11.30
N LEU A 597 -14.84 -10.99 -12.27
CA LEU A 597 -13.59 -10.64 -12.92
C LEU A 597 -13.53 -9.14 -13.18
N ARG A 598 -12.30 -8.63 -13.29
CA ARG A 598 -12.03 -7.24 -13.64
C ARG A 598 -11.23 -7.20 -14.92
N THR A 599 -11.57 -6.24 -15.76
CA THR A 599 -10.82 -5.99 -16.99
C THR A 599 -9.50 -5.27 -16.71
N ALA A 600 -8.61 -5.20 -17.70
CA ALA A 600 -7.39 -4.41 -17.59
C ALA A 600 -7.70 -2.90 -17.41
N THR A 601 -6.86 -2.17 -16.68
CA THR A 601 -6.92 -0.69 -16.64
C THR A 601 -6.67 -0.11 -18.03
N LEU A 602 -7.30 1.03 -18.33
CA LEU A 602 -7.09 1.72 -19.62
C LEU A 602 -6.22 2.95 -19.39
N LEU A 603 -5.38 3.28 -20.37
CA LEU A 603 -4.56 4.48 -20.33
C LEU A 603 -5.12 5.51 -21.31
N LEU A 604 -5.75 6.56 -20.78
CA LEU A 604 -6.32 7.65 -21.55
C LEU A 604 -5.32 8.81 -21.69
N LEU A 605 -5.00 9.16 -22.94
CA LEU A 605 -4.23 10.36 -23.25
C LEU A 605 -5.18 11.54 -23.47
N LEU A 606 -4.89 12.65 -22.78
CA LEU A 606 -5.56 13.94 -22.93
C LEU A 606 -4.58 14.96 -23.52
N SER A 607 -5.10 16.08 -24.04
CA SER A 607 -4.29 17.19 -24.55
C SER A 607 -3.51 17.85 -23.41
N THR A 608 -2.20 17.59 -23.33
CA THR A 608 -1.34 18.17 -22.31
C THR A 608 -1.13 19.68 -22.56
N PRO A 609 -1.37 20.56 -21.57
CA PRO A 609 -1.08 21.99 -21.72
C PRO A 609 0.42 22.25 -21.68
N ASP A 610 0.84 23.45 -22.10
CA ASP A 610 2.23 23.88 -21.98
C ASP A 610 2.61 24.18 -20.51
N PHE A 611 3.31 23.24 -19.88
CA PHE A 611 3.81 23.37 -18.50
C PHE A 611 4.99 24.35 -18.35
N SER A 612 5.61 24.80 -19.44
CA SER A 612 6.80 25.64 -19.38
C SER A 612 6.52 27.05 -18.88
N MET A 613 5.35 27.62 -19.20
CA MET A 613 5.00 28.98 -18.79
C MET A 613 4.86 29.11 -17.26
N PRO A 614 4.06 28.28 -16.56
CA PRO A 614 4.01 28.31 -15.09
C PRO A 614 5.37 28.06 -14.44
N TYR A 615 6.17 27.13 -14.96
CA TYR A 615 7.50 26.84 -14.45
C TYR A 615 8.43 28.06 -14.53
N ASN A 616 8.44 28.76 -15.67
CA ASN A 616 9.22 29.98 -15.85
C ASN A 616 8.78 31.08 -14.88
N VAL A 617 7.48 31.24 -14.65
CA VAL A 617 6.93 32.22 -13.70
C VAL A 617 7.32 31.86 -12.26
N ILE A 618 7.22 30.59 -11.86
CA ILE A 618 7.59 30.12 -10.52
C ILE A 618 9.09 30.32 -10.28
N ILE A 619 9.96 30.01 -11.24
CA ILE A 619 11.40 30.28 -11.11
C ILE A 619 11.66 31.77 -10.94
N LEU A 620 11.04 32.61 -11.77
CA LEU A 620 11.27 34.06 -11.70
C LEU A 620 10.84 34.62 -10.35
N THR A 621 9.63 34.30 -9.90
CA THR A 621 9.05 34.78 -8.64
C THR A 621 9.82 34.26 -7.41
N SER A 622 10.18 32.98 -7.38
CA SER A 622 10.99 32.40 -6.31
C SER A 622 12.40 32.98 -6.26
N THR A 623 13.00 33.28 -7.42
CA THR A 623 14.29 33.98 -7.50
C THR A 623 14.19 35.40 -6.94
N VAL A 624 13.16 36.15 -7.32
CA VAL A 624 12.91 37.51 -6.80
C VAL A 624 12.68 37.47 -5.29
N MET A 625 11.83 36.56 -4.80
CA MET A 625 11.59 36.37 -3.37
C MET A 625 12.85 35.96 -2.62
N GLY A 626 13.66 35.06 -3.17
CA GLY A 626 14.94 34.65 -2.60
C GLY A 626 15.94 35.81 -2.49
N LEU A 627 15.99 36.69 -3.49
CA LEU A 627 16.82 37.89 -3.45
C LEU A 627 16.32 38.90 -2.41
N ILE A 628 15.00 39.14 -2.32
CA ILE A 628 14.40 40.02 -1.32
C ILE A 628 14.65 39.47 0.09
N PHE A 629 14.36 38.19 0.31
CA PHE A 629 14.58 37.54 1.59
C PHE A 629 16.06 37.55 1.97
N GLY A 630 16.96 37.18 1.05
CA GLY A 630 18.39 37.16 1.29
C GLY A 630 18.95 38.55 1.61
N THR A 631 18.47 39.60 0.94
CA THR A 631 18.88 40.98 1.24
C THR A 631 18.36 41.47 2.59
N LEU A 632 17.07 41.24 2.89
CA LEU A 632 16.48 41.60 4.19
C LEU A 632 17.10 40.83 5.35
N PHE A 633 17.26 39.51 5.20
CA PHE A 633 17.89 38.66 6.21
C PHE A 633 19.34 39.09 6.48
N ASN A 634 20.11 39.40 5.44
CA ASN A 634 21.45 39.94 5.61
C ASN A 634 21.46 41.29 6.32
N LEU A 635 20.52 42.20 6.03
CA LEU A 635 20.43 43.48 6.72
C LEU A 635 20.08 43.33 8.20
N LEU A 636 19.22 42.37 8.55
CA LEU A 636 18.77 42.14 9.93
C LEU A 636 19.80 41.37 10.77
N VAL A 637 20.46 40.37 10.19
CA VAL A 637 21.30 39.42 10.94
C VAL A 637 22.79 39.76 10.85
N LYS A 638 23.24 40.39 9.75
CA LYS A 638 24.66 40.69 9.58
C LYS A 638 25.04 41.83 10.53
N LYS A 639 25.87 41.50 11.52
CA LYS A 639 26.45 42.47 12.44
C LYS A 639 27.31 43.45 11.62
N MET A 640 26.81 44.67 11.45
CA MET A 640 27.57 45.77 10.84
C MET A 640 28.70 46.15 11.81
N LEU A 641 29.90 45.62 11.58
CA LEU A 641 31.08 46.02 12.33
C LEU A 641 31.67 47.29 11.67
N PRO A 642 32.01 48.32 12.44
CA PRO A 642 32.81 49.43 11.92
C PRO A 642 34.16 48.91 11.42
N VAL A 643 34.69 49.51 10.36
CA VAL A 643 35.92 49.06 9.67
C VAL A 643 37.08 48.86 10.66
N GLU A 644 37.18 49.71 11.68
CA GLU A 644 38.22 49.64 12.73
C GLU A 644 38.14 48.37 13.60
N GLU A 645 36.94 47.81 13.85
CA GLU A 645 36.79 46.56 14.58
C GLU A 645 37.01 45.34 13.69
N ALA A 646 36.61 45.43 12.43
CA ALA A 646 36.86 44.38 11.43
C ALA A 646 38.38 44.20 11.19
N ASP A 647 39.11 45.31 11.06
CA ASP A 647 40.57 45.31 10.89
C ASP A 647 41.28 44.69 12.11
N LYS A 648 40.82 44.98 13.34
CA LYS A 648 41.35 44.38 14.57
C LYS A 648 41.15 42.86 14.65
N ILE A 649 39.98 42.36 14.22
CA ILE A 649 39.68 40.92 14.22
C ILE A 649 40.51 40.21 13.12
N GLN A 650 40.73 40.86 11.98
CA GLN A 650 41.53 40.34 10.87
C GLN A 650 43.03 40.33 11.20
N GLU A 651 43.53 41.32 11.95
CA GLU A 651 44.89 41.35 12.50
C GLU A 651 45.14 40.23 13.53
N GLY A 652 44.13 39.85 14.32
CA GLY A 652 44.21 38.78 15.32
C GLY A 652 44.27 37.36 14.74
N ASN A 653 43.74 37.13 13.52
CA ASN A 653 43.66 35.82 12.88
C ASN A 653 44.78 35.52 11.86
N ASN A 654 45.75 36.42 11.71
CA ASN A 654 46.85 36.19 10.77
C ASN A 654 47.84 35.14 11.29
N LEU A 655 47.77 33.94 10.69
CA LEU A 655 48.69 32.81 10.88
C LEU A 655 50.19 33.21 10.85
N LYS A 656 50.52 34.30 10.14
CA LYS A 656 51.86 34.90 10.10
C LYS A 656 52.39 35.38 11.46
N ASN A 657 51.53 35.93 12.33
CA ASN A 657 51.94 36.42 13.65
C ASN A 657 52.19 35.28 14.65
N LYS A 658 51.43 34.17 14.54
CA LYS A 658 51.70 32.93 15.29
C LYS A 658 52.99 32.23 14.82
N ILE A 659 53.29 32.28 13.51
CA ILE A 659 54.53 31.69 12.96
C ILE A 659 55.78 32.52 13.32
N GLN A 660 55.68 33.86 13.34
CA GLN A 660 56.80 34.72 13.74
C GLN A 660 57.15 34.60 15.24
N THR A 661 56.14 34.48 16.10
CA THR A 661 56.34 34.27 17.54
C THR A 661 56.96 32.89 17.83
N LEU A 662 56.60 31.85 17.08
CA LEU A 662 57.25 30.53 17.13
C LEU A 662 58.70 30.57 16.61
N LYS A 663 58.98 31.27 15.50
CA LYS A 663 60.34 31.45 14.99
C LYS A 663 61.24 32.20 15.97
N GLY A 664 60.73 33.24 16.63
CA GLY A 664 61.47 33.97 17.67
C GLY A 664 61.82 33.09 18.88
N ARG A 665 60.90 32.24 19.32
CA ARG A 665 61.13 31.28 20.42
C ARG A 665 62.13 30.17 20.03
N MET A 666 62.12 29.68 18.80
CA MET A 666 63.13 28.71 18.32
C MET A 666 64.53 29.32 18.19
N LEU A 667 64.65 30.54 17.65
CA LEU A 667 65.94 31.23 17.50
C LEU A 667 66.58 31.56 18.85
N ALA A 668 65.77 31.92 19.86
CA ALA A 668 66.27 32.11 21.23
C ALA A 668 66.81 30.81 21.84
N LYS A 669 66.12 29.67 21.62
CA LYS A 669 66.58 28.33 22.08
C LYS A 669 67.86 27.88 21.36
N PHE A 670 68.00 28.18 20.07
CA PHE A 670 69.20 27.83 19.30
C PHE A 670 70.43 28.65 19.67
N ASN A 671 70.27 29.92 20.06
CA ASN A 671 71.39 30.76 20.51
C ASN A 671 71.86 30.43 21.93
N LEU A 672 70.98 29.92 22.81
CA LEU A 672 71.36 29.41 24.14
C LEU A 672 72.19 28.11 24.02
N ASN A 673 71.78 27.15 23.18
CA ASN A 673 72.56 25.92 22.96
C ASN A 673 73.91 26.15 22.26
N ARG A 674 74.08 27.22 21.48
CA ARG A 674 75.37 27.55 20.83
C ARG A 674 76.37 28.22 21.77
N GLN A 675 75.91 28.79 22.89
CA GLN A 675 76.78 29.30 23.96
C GLN A 675 77.22 28.18 24.92
N GLU A 676 76.41 27.15 25.14
CA GLU A 676 76.80 25.97 25.94
C GLU A 676 77.81 25.07 25.20
N VAL A 677 77.62 24.81 23.90
CA VAL A 677 78.56 23.94 23.12
C VAL A 677 79.93 24.59 22.86
N LYS A 678 80.06 25.92 22.96
CA LYS A 678 81.36 26.61 22.88
C LYS A 678 82.14 26.62 24.20
N LYS A 679 81.52 26.22 25.32
CA LYS A 679 82.15 26.15 26.64
C LYS A 679 82.80 24.79 26.93
N ASP A 680 82.43 23.73 26.21
CA ASP A 680 82.96 22.37 26.40
C ASP A 680 84.05 21.95 25.38
N LEU A 681 84.53 22.88 24.54
CA LEU A 681 85.61 22.64 23.55
C LEU A 681 86.78 23.64 23.65
N LYS A 682 86.91 24.31 24.80
CA LYS A 682 88.13 25.00 25.24
C LYS A 682 88.41 24.57 26.68
N GLU A 683 89.68 24.30 26.95
CA GLU A 683 90.33 24.05 28.25
C GLU A 683 89.70 24.74 29.46
#